data_AF-A0A314YSE6-F1
#
_entry.id   AF-A0A314YSE6-F1
#
_cell.length_a   1.000
_cell.length_b   1.000
_cell.length_c   1.000
_cell.angle_alpha   90.00
_cell.angle_beta   90.00
_cell.angle_gamma   90.00
#
_symmetry.space_group_name_H-M   'P 1'
#
loop_
_entity.id
_entity.type
_entity.pdbx_description
1 polymer ?
#
loop_
_entity_poly.entity_id
_entity_poly.type
_entity_poly.pdbx_seq_one_letter_code
_entity_poly.pdbx_strand_id
1 'polypeptide(L)'
;MRSPFTPKAPLTFCQYNGSVCCNSTEDMQLQNLFKTMDVSDLGCASLVKLILCSRCDQFSAELYRIESVPRKVPILCNSTASPNSRQYQPGGVDFCSKVWDECQNVSLINSPFSMQVRGGTPSNSTSKLSDIWQSKNDFCNTFGGSSESELFCFDGGPVLLNNSEIPTPPSGMCLEKIGNGSYLNMVAHPDGSNRVFLSDQPGKVWMATVPEEGSGEMLVIDKSNPFLDLTDEVYADTEFGMMGLAFHPNYVQNGRFFASFNCDKVKWPECSGRCSCNSDVGCDPSKLGSDDGAQPCQYHSIIAEFTANGTTSQPSSVTSVKPLEVRRIFTMGLPFTSHHAGQILFGPKDGFLYFMMGDGGSIGDPYNFSQNKKSLLGKIMRLDIDNLPSAMTITDLGLWGNYSVPGDNPFSEDKELQPEIWALGFRNPWRCSFDIERPSYFLCADVGQDQYEEVDIITKGGNYGWRIYEGPSPYNPPKSPGGNTSATSINPIFPVMGYNHSDVNKAEGSASITGGYFYRSTTDPCMHGRYLYADLFAGGIWTGIETPEDSGNFTSTKIPVSCALDSPIQCSAEAGSSLPALGFIFSFGQDNRKDIFILASSGLYRVVRPSRCNYTCSKENVTSSSHPKSVPSPAPSASRTRRELNNPFVLELLIFLSTFFGFFL
;
A
#
# COMPACT_ATOMS: atom_id res chain seq x y z
N MET A 1 8.12 -10.45 11.18
CA MET A 1 9.47 -10.98 10.90
C MET A 1 10.17 -9.99 9.99
N ARG A 2 11.50 -9.96 9.97
CA ARG A 2 12.26 -9.13 9.02
C ARG A 2 12.26 -9.79 7.64
N SER A 3 12.40 -8.98 6.58
CA SER A 3 12.68 -9.49 5.24
C SER A 3 14.00 -10.28 5.24
N PRO A 4 14.11 -11.39 4.50
CA PRO A 4 15.35 -12.14 4.38
C PRO A 4 16.51 -11.27 3.88
N PHE A 5 17.69 -11.45 4.46
CA PHE A 5 18.90 -10.75 4.02
C PHE A 5 20.11 -11.69 4.08
N THR A 6 21.16 -11.37 3.33
CA THR A 6 22.44 -12.10 3.41
C THR A 6 23.29 -11.51 4.54
N PRO A 7 23.58 -12.25 5.62
CA PRO A 7 24.31 -11.73 6.76
C PRO A 7 25.81 -11.60 6.41
N LYS A 8 26.45 -10.53 6.90
CA LYS A 8 27.90 -10.28 6.66
C LYS A 8 28.80 -11.37 7.26
N ALA A 9 28.32 -12.07 8.28
CA ALA A 9 28.97 -13.22 8.89
C ALA A 9 27.93 -14.33 9.14
N PRO A 10 28.30 -15.62 9.02
CA PRO A 10 27.38 -16.72 9.29
C PRO A 10 26.84 -16.68 10.72
N LEU A 11 25.60 -17.11 10.89
CA LEU A 11 25.02 -17.33 12.21
C LEU A 11 25.75 -18.48 12.91
N THR A 12 26.04 -18.31 14.19
CA THR A 12 26.90 -19.22 14.96
C THR A 12 26.12 -20.40 15.54
N PHE A 13 24.87 -20.18 15.92
CA PHE A 13 24.01 -21.18 16.52
C PHE A 13 23.13 -21.87 15.47
N CYS A 14 22.37 -21.09 14.70
CA CYS A 14 21.53 -21.53 13.59
C CYS A 14 22.30 -21.43 12.28
N GLN A 15 23.19 -22.39 12.02
CA GLN A 15 24.15 -22.44 10.90
C GLN A 15 23.49 -22.55 9.51
N TYR A 16 22.69 -21.55 9.12
CA TYR A 16 22.10 -21.44 7.79
C TYR A 16 23.13 -20.87 6.80
N ASN A 17 23.16 -21.47 5.62
CA ASN A 17 23.91 -20.95 4.49
C ASN A 17 22.96 -20.17 3.57
N GLY A 18 23.22 -18.88 3.33
CA GLY A 18 22.44 -18.04 2.42
C GLY A 18 21.67 -16.92 3.11
N SER A 19 20.51 -16.59 2.58
CA SER A 19 19.62 -15.56 3.14
C SER A 19 18.90 -16.06 4.40
N VAL A 20 18.81 -15.21 5.42
CA VAL A 20 18.19 -15.52 6.71
C VAL A 20 17.34 -14.36 7.19
N CYS A 21 16.40 -14.63 8.09
CA CYS A 21 15.57 -13.60 8.74
C CYS A 21 16.16 -13.09 10.07
N CYS A 22 17.20 -13.76 10.59
CA CYS A 22 17.83 -13.40 11.86
C CYS A 22 19.19 -12.71 11.68
N ASN A 23 19.48 -11.75 12.55
CA ASN A 23 20.82 -11.23 12.76
C ASN A 23 21.56 -11.96 13.91
N SER A 24 22.81 -11.60 14.15
CA SER A 24 23.66 -12.22 15.19
C SER A 24 23.11 -12.09 16.61
N THR A 25 22.41 -11.00 16.92
CA THR A 25 21.77 -10.79 18.23
C THR A 25 20.60 -11.76 18.42
N GLU A 26 19.78 -11.94 17.39
CA GLU A 26 18.64 -12.87 17.41
C GLU A 26 19.12 -14.33 17.48
N ASP A 27 20.17 -14.69 16.74
CA ASP A 27 20.83 -16.00 16.82
C ASP A 27 21.35 -16.30 18.24
N MET A 28 21.96 -15.31 18.89
CA MET A 28 22.42 -15.42 20.28
C MET A 28 21.25 -15.55 21.26
N GLN A 29 20.14 -14.85 21.04
CA GLN A 29 18.93 -15.01 21.85
C GLN A 29 18.34 -16.41 21.74
N LEU A 30 18.30 -16.99 20.54
CA LEU A 30 17.86 -18.38 20.33
C LEU A 30 18.82 -19.37 21.00
N GLN A 31 20.13 -19.12 20.93
CA GLN A 31 21.12 -19.95 21.63
C GLN A 31 20.93 -19.92 23.15
N ASN A 32 20.70 -18.74 23.72
CA ASN A 32 20.45 -18.60 25.15
C ASN A 32 19.13 -19.27 25.56
N LEU A 33 18.08 -19.10 24.78
CA LEU A 33 16.80 -19.78 24.98
C LEU A 33 16.99 -21.31 24.99
N PHE A 34 17.71 -21.86 24.00
CA PHE A 34 18.00 -23.29 23.92
C PHE A 34 18.75 -23.80 25.16
N LYS A 35 19.76 -23.06 25.65
CA LYS A 35 20.49 -23.42 26.88
C LYS A 35 19.59 -23.47 28.11
N THR A 36 18.59 -22.59 28.21
CA THR A 36 17.65 -22.61 29.35
C THR A 36 16.71 -23.81 29.36
N MET A 37 16.58 -24.55 28.24
CA MET A 37 15.69 -25.70 28.16
C MET A 37 16.27 -26.99 28.78
N ASP A 38 17.59 -27.02 29.02
CA ASP A 38 18.32 -28.13 29.67
C ASP A 38 17.96 -29.52 29.13
N VAL A 39 17.96 -29.67 27.80
CA VAL A 39 17.56 -30.91 27.13
C VAL A 39 18.67 -31.95 27.25
N SER A 40 18.44 -32.99 28.06
CA SER A 40 19.44 -34.03 28.36
C SER A 40 19.65 -35.04 27.23
N ASP A 41 18.61 -35.32 26.45
CA ASP A 41 18.67 -36.25 25.32
C ASP A 41 19.20 -35.56 24.05
N LEU A 42 20.22 -36.14 23.42
CA LEU A 42 20.88 -35.57 22.24
C LEU A 42 19.97 -35.56 21.00
N GLY A 43 19.10 -36.56 20.84
CA GLY A 43 18.16 -36.66 19.72
C GLY A 43 17.11 -35.55 19.81
N CYS A 44 16.46 -35.44 20.96
CA CYS A 44 15.49 -34.38 21.23
C CYS A 44 16.14 -32.98 21.18
N ALA A 45 17.34 -32.82 21.75
CA ALA A 45 18.09 -31.56 21.72
C ALA A 45 18.35 -31.09 20.29
N SER A 46 18.71 -32.01 19.38
CA SER A 46 18.91 -31.68 17.96
C SER A 46 17.62 -31.20 17.29
N LEU A 47 16.48 -31.87 17.54
CA LEU A 47 15.20 -31.50 16.94
C LEU A 47 14.68 -30.16 17.47
N VAL A 48 14.77 -29.93 18.79
CA VAL A 48 14.38 -28.66 19.41
C VAL A 48 15.24 -27.51 18.87
N LYS A 49 16.56 -27.73 18.69
CA LYS A 49 17.44 -26.75 18.06
C LYS A 49 16.95 -26.38 16.66
N LEU A 50 16.63 -27.36 15.81
CA LEU A 50 16.13 -27.12 14.45
C LEU A 50 14.83 -26.28 14.47
N ILE A 51 13.90 -26.61 15.37
CA ILE A 51 12.62 -25.90 15.56
C ILE A 51 12.79 -24.46 16.07
N LEU A 52 13.81 -24.19 16.89
CA LEU A 52 14.13 -22.82 17.28
C LEU A 52 14.75 -22.05 16.12
N CYS A 53 15.63 -22.71 15.37
CA CYS A 53 16.33 -22.13 14.25
C CYS A 53 15.44 -21.85 13.04
N SER A 54 14.30 -22.52 12.89
CA SER A 54 13.35 -22.22 11.82
C SER A 54 12.79 -20.79 11.85
N ARG A 55 13.00 -20.01 12.92
CA ARG A 55 12.72 -18.55 12.96
C ARG A 55 13.70 -17.70 12.14
N CYS A 56 14.85 -18.28 11.83
CA CYS A 56 15.88 -17.65 11.01
C CYS A 56 15.81 -18.13 9.56
N ASP A 57 14.94 -19.09 9.27
CA ASP A 57 14.67 -19.54 7.91
C ASP A 57 14.13 -18.37 7.06
N GLN A 58 14.58 -18.25 5.81
CA GLN A 58 14.11 -17.19 4.91
C GLN A 58 12.59 -17.25 4.67
N PHE A 59 11.96 -18.41 4.86
CA PHE A 59 10.51 -18.61 4.74
C PHE A 59 9.83 -18.76 6.11
N SER A 60 10.39 -18.15 7.15
CA SER A 60 9.81 -18.19 8.51
C SER A 60 8.36 -17.69 8.54
N ALA A 61 7.96 -16.73 7.70
CA ALA A 61 6.58 -16.24 7.66
C ALA A 61 5.59 -17.36 7.32
N GLU A 62 5.92 -18.17 6.31
CA GLU A 62 5.15 -19.34 5.87
C GLU A 62 5.06 -20.42 6.95
N LEU A 63 6.18 -20.68 7.63
CA LEU A 63 6.26 -21.75 8.63
C LEU A 63 5.40 -21.50 9.88
N TYR A 64 5.12 -20.25 10.25
CA TYR A 64 4.50 -19.92 11.56
C TYR A 64 3.03 -19.49 11.51
N ARG A 65 2.37 -19.41 10.34
CA ARG A 65 0.97 -18.96 10.10
C ARG A 65 0.54 -17.75 10.95
N ILE A 66 0.45 -16.56 10.34
CA ILE A 66 0.11 -15.29 11.02
C ILE A 66 -1.42 -15.09 11.18
N GLU A 67 -2.25 -16.02 10.70
CA GLU A 67 -3.64 -15.72 10.35
C GLU A 67 -4.69 -15.91 11.46
N SER A 68 -4.39 -16.50 12.62
CA SER A 68 -5.39 -16.53 13.71
C SER A 68 -4.85 -16.74 15.13
N VAL A 69 -3.72 -17.42 15.32
CA VAL A 69 -3.10 -17.60 16.65
C VAL A 69 -1.57 -17.50 16.52
N PRO A 70 -0.90 -16.60 17.27
CA PRO A 70 0.56 -16.56 17.30
C PRO A 70 1.14 -17.93 17.69
N ARG A 71 1.85 -18.58 16.77
CA ARG A 71 2.54 -19.85 17.06
C ARG A 71 3.98 -19.57 17.51
N LYS A 72 4.42 -20.29 18.55
CA LYS A 72 5.83 -20.27 19.00
C LYS A 72 6.69 -21.32 18.30
N VAL A 73 6.04 -22.31 17.67
CA VAL A 73 6.59 -23.48 16.97
C VAL A 73 6.08 -23.44 15.52
N PRO A 74 6.92 -23.73 14.50
CA PRO A 74 6.48 -23.79 13.12
C PRO A 74 5.50 -24.96 12.91
N ILE A 75 4.79 -24.96 11.79
CA ILE A 75 3.98 -26.10 11.36
C ILE A 75 4.92 -27.22 10.96
N LEU A 76 4.83 -28.37 11.64
CA LEU A 76 5.68 -29.53 11.39
C LEU A 76 5.05 -30.41 10.30
N CYS A 77 5.87 -30.96 9.40
CA CYS A 77 5.34 -31.87 8.38
C CYS A 77 4.76 -33.14 9.01
N ASN A 78 3.53 -33.51 8.61
CA ASN A 78 2.82 -34.71 9.04
C ASN A 78 2.38 -35.54 7.81
N SER A 79 2.43 -36.86 7.91
CA SER A 79 2.30 -37.80 6.78
C SER A 79 0.86 -38.08 6.32
N THR A 80 -0.15 -37.32 6.78
CA THR A 80 -1.58 -37.55 6.48
C THR A 80 -2.02 -37.18 5.05
N ALA A 81 -1.10 -37.07 4.10
CA ALA A 81 -1.37 -36.68 2.71
C ALA A 81 -2.13 -37.75 1.91
N SER A 82 -3.04 -37.33 1.03
CA SER A 82 -3.70 -38.20 0.06
C SER A 82 -2.70 -38.58 -1.05
N PRO A 83 -2.78 -39.81 -1.62
CA PRO A 83 -1.89 -40.28 -2.68
C PRO A 83 -1.90 -39.46 -4.00
N ASN A 84 -2.78 -38.46 -4.13
CA ASN A 84 -3.01 -37.70 -5.36
C ASN A 84 -2.41 -36.28 -5.36
N SER A 85 -1.65 -35.88 -4.34
CA SER A 85 -0.96 -34.58 -4.29
C SER A 85 0.27 -34.54 -5.22
N ARG A 86 0.44 -33.44 -5.98
CA ARG A 86 1.58 -33.20 -6.90
C ARG A 86 2.94 -33.07 -6.18
N GLN A 87 2.97 -33.10 -4.85
CA GLN A 87 4.18 -33.05 -4.02
C GLN A 87 4.45 -34.36 -3.26
N TYR A 88 3.75 -35.44 -3.58
CA TYR A 88 3.99 -36.75 -2.97
C TYR A 88 5.40 -37.28 -3.30
N GLN A 89 6.29 -37.28 -2.31
CA GLN A 89 7.53 -38.07 -2.33
C GLN A 89 7.28 -39.43 -1.65
N PRO A 90 7.53 -40.56 -2.33
CA PRO A 90 7.47 -41.87 -1.70
C PRO A 90 8.50 -41.97 -0.56
N GLY A 91 8.05 -42.08 0.69
CA GLY A 91 8.90 -42.09 1.88
C GLY A 91 8.95 -40.78 2.69
N GLY A 92 8.00 -39.86 2.47
CA GLY A 92 7.94 -38.53 3.10
C GLY A 92 8.16 -38.52 4.62
N VAL A 93 8.97 -37.56 5.08
CA VAL A 93 9.40 -37.41 6.47
C VAL A 93 8.25 -36.90 7.32
N ASP A 94 7.71 -37.75 8.18
CA ASP A 94 6.79 -37.33 9.25
C ASP A 94 7.59 -36.68 10.39
N PHE A 95 7.99 -35.43 10.18
CA PHE A 95 8.82 -34.68 11.12
C PHE A 95 8.09 -34.42 12.44
N CYS A 96 6.78 -34.19 12.39
CA CYS A 96 5.96 -34.08 13.60
C CYS A 96 6.03 -35.34 14.45
N SER A 97 5.81 -36.49 13.81
CA SER A 97 5.91 -37.79 14.47
C SER A 97 7.29 -38.04 15.04
N LYS A 98 8.34 -37.65 14.32
CA LYS A 98 9.73 -37.78 14.78
C LYS A 98 10.00 -36.96 16.04
N VAL A 99 9.50 -35.71 16.09
CA VAL A 99 9.60 -34.86 17.28
C VAL A 99 8.89 -35.50 18.46
N TRP A 100 7.69 -36.03 18.26
CA TRP A 100 6.97 -36.76 19.31
C TRP A 100 7.77 -37.96 19.81
N ASP A 101 8.20 -38.83 18.90
CA ASP A 101 8.81 -40.12 19.25
C ASP A 101 10.11 -39.92 20.07
N GLU A 102 10.94 -38.94 19.69
CA GLU A 102 12.21 -38.62 20.34
C GLU A 102 12.04 -37.79 21.63
N CYS A 103 11.11 -36.83 21.66
CA CYS A 103 11.00 -35.87 22.77
C CYS A 103 9.93 -36.23 23.81
N GLN A 104 9.00 -37.17 23.56
CA GLN A 104 7.81 -37.35 24.40
C GLN A 104 8.11 -37.60 25.88
N ASN A 105 9.21 -38.30 26.19
CA ASN A 105 9.59 -38.69 27.53
C ASN A 105 10.76 -37.86 28.12
N VAL A 106 11.24 -36.86 27.36
CA VAL A 106 12.36 -36.00 27.74
C VAL A 106 11.84 -34.78 28.50
N SER A 107 12.47 -34.45 29.62
CA SER A 107 12.14 -33.24 30.36
C SER A 107 12.62 -32.00 29.60
N LEU A 108 11.69 -31.09 29.28
CA LEU A 108 11.98 -29.84 28.58
C LEU A 108 11.58 -28.65 29.44
N ILE A 109 12.56 -27.94 30.00
CA ILE A 109 12.29 -26.70 30.74
C ILE A 109 11.80 -25.65 29.74
N ASN A 110 10.71 -24.95 30.05
CA ASN A 110 10.11 -23.95 29.14
C ASN A 110 9.81 -24.50 27.74
N SER A 111 9.32 -25.76 27.68
CA SER A 111 9.00 -26.43 26.43
C SER A 111 8.21 -25.51 25.48
N PRO A 112 8.65 -25.33 24.21
CA PRO A 112 7.94 -24.46 23.27
C PRO A 112 6.56 -25.02 22.90
N PHE A 113 6.29 -26.28 23.24
CA PHE A 113 5.02 -26.99 23.04
C PHE A 113 4.03 -26.85 24.21
N SER A 114 4.35 -26.10 25.27
CA SER A 114 3.53 -26.04 26.51
C SER A 114 2.38 -25.02 26.48
N MET A 115 2.47 -23.93 25.71
CA MET A 115 1.63 -22.73 25.91
C MET A 115 0.28 -22.73 25.18
N GLN A 116 -0.07 -23.77 24.43
CA GLN A 116 -1.31 -23.79 23.63
C GLN A 116 -2.45 -24.60 24.27
N VAL A 117 -2.21 -25.26 25.39
CA VAL A 117 -3.25 -25.98 26.14
C VAL A 117 -4.00 -24.99 27.05
N ARG A 118 -5.06 -24.38 26.50
CA ARG A 118 -6.19 -23.72 27.18
C ARG A 118 -5.91 -23.02 28.53
N GLY A 119 -5.63 -21.72 28.49
CA GLY A 119 -6.03 -20.75 29.53
C GLY A 119 -5.53 -20.90 30.97
N GLY A 120 -4.56 -21.78 31.24
CA GLY A 120 -3.95 -21.95 32.57
C GLY A 120 -2.73 -21.06 32.80
N THR A 121 -2.48 -20.68 34.05
CA THR A 121 -1.29 -19.92 34.49
C THR A 121 0.02 -20.63 34.11
N PRO A 122 1.09 -19.88 33.76
CA PRO A 122 2.36 -20.46 33.37
C PRO A 122 3.02 -21.13 34.58
N SER A 123 3.02 -22.46 34.58
CA SER A 123 3.79 -23.24 35.54
C SER A 123 5.23 -23.33 35.05
N ASN A 124 6.17 -22.72 35.78
CA ASN A 124 7.63 -22.91 35.63
C ASN A 124 8.02 -24.34 36.05
N SER A 125 7.45 -25.37 35.42
CA SER A 125 7.75 -26.77 35.70
C SER A 125 8.33 -27.45 34.46
N THR A 126 9.40 -28.21 34.69
CA THR A 126 9.85 -29.30 33.84
C THR A 126 8.65 -30.18 33.49
N SER A 127 8.29 -30.26 32.21
CA SER A 127 7.21 -31.13 31.74
C SER A 127 7.69 -31.93 30.53
N LYS A 128 7.32 -33.22 30.49
CA LYS A 128 7.51 -34.07 29.31
C LYS A 128 6.34 -33.83 28.36
N LEU A 129 6.50 -34.06 27.06
CA LEU A 129 5.36 -33.89 26.14
C LEU A 129 4.23 -34.89 26.46
N SER A 130 4.57 -36.08 26.96
CA SER A 130 3.62 -37.07 27.46
C SER A 130 2.79 -36.59 28.66
N ASP A 131 3.28 -35.59 29.39
CA ASP A 131 2.58 -35.00 30.54
C ASP A 131 1.60 -33.90 30.10
N ILE A 132 1.81 -33.31 28.91
CA ILE A 132 1.07 -32.16 28.38
C ILE A 132 0.01 -32.60 27.36
N TRP A 133 0.33 -33.57 26.52
CA TRP A 133 -0.46 -33.97 25.34
C TRP A 133 -0.99 -35.40 25.51
N GLN A 134 -2.24 -35.62 25.10
CA GLN A 134 -2.91 -36.91 25.35
C GLN A 134 -2.39 -38.04 24.46
N SER A 135 -1.89 -37.71 23.28
CA SER A 135 -1.33 -38.67 22.32
C SER A 135 -0.48 -38.00 21.25
N LYS A 136 0.26 -38.80 20.50
CA LYS A 136 0.95 -38.39 19.27
C LYS A 136 0.03 -37.70 18.28
N ASN A 137 -1.19 -38.22 18.10
CA ASN A 137 -2.17 -37.62 17.19
C ASN A 137 -2.66 -36.26 17.70
N ASP A 138 -2.89 -36.12 19.00
CA ASP A 138 -3.29 -34.83 19.62
C ASP A 138 -2.21 -33.76 19.42
N PHE A 139 -0.95 -34.14 19.65
CA PHE A 139 0.21 -33.28 19.37
C PHE A 139 0.32 -32.91 17.90
N CYS A 140 0.27 -33.89 16.98
CA CYS A 140 0.42 -33.64 15.54
C CYS A 140 -0.81 -33.05 14.85
N ASN A 141 -1.99 -33.10 15.45
CA ASN A 141 -3.13 -32.31 15.01
C ASN A 141 -2.96 -30.83 15.39
N THR A 142 -2.24 -30.54 16.47
CA THR A 142 -2.01 -29.17 16.93
C THR A 142 -0.83 -28.51 16.20
N PHE A 143 0.30 -29.22 16.15
CA PHE A 143 1.56 -28.70 15.59
C PHE A 143 1.84 -29.16 14.16
N GLY A 144 1.17 -30.21 13.67
CA GLY A 144 1.35 -30.71 12.31
C GLY A 144 0.44 -30.03 11.28
N GLY A 145 0.83 -30.10 10.01
CA GLY A 145 0.03 -29.66 8.85
C GLY A 145 0.04 -30.69 7.72
N SER A 146 -1.03 -30.76 6.93
CA SER A 146 -1.09 -31.61 5.73
C SER A 146 -0.30 -31.00 4.58
N SER A 147 0.26 -31.85 3.71
CA SER A 147 0.92 -31.43 2.45
C SER A 147 -0.08 -31.22 1.29
N GLU A 148 -1.36 -31.01 1.61
CA GLU A 148 -2.46 -31.02 0.62
C GLU A 148 -3.06 -29.65 0.36
N SER A 149 -3.07 -28.77 1.36
CA SER A 149 -3.20 -27.34 1.14
C SER A 149 -1.83 -26.80 0.77
N GLU A 150 -1.75 -25.78 -0.08
CA GLU A 150 -0.54 -25.06 -0.52
C GLU A 150 0.24 -24.38 0.64
N LEU A 151 0.55 -25.14 1.70
CA LEU A 151 1.06 -24.67 2.98
C LEU A 151 2.37 -25.38 3.26
N PHE A 152 3.45 -24.60 3.30
CA PHE A 152 4.79 -25.08 3.63
C PHE A 152 4.83 -25.57 5.08
N CYS A 153 5.44 -26.74 5.29
CA CYS A 153 5.67 -27.31 6.61
C CYS A 153 7.18 -27.52 6.83
N PHE A 154 7.60 -27.51 8.08
CA PHE A 154 8.99 -27.71 8.47
C PHE A 154 9.27 -29.20 8.66
N ASP A 155 10.26 -29.71 7.91
CA ASP A 155 10.69 -31.12 7.93
C ASP A 155 12.04 -31.35 8.65
N GLY A 156 12.61 -30.29 9.21
CA GLY A 156 13.93 -30.30 9.87
C GLY A 156 15.08 -29.77 9.01
N GLY A 157 14.86 -29.48 7.72
CA GLY A 157 15.81 -28.80 6.84
C GLY A 157 15.44 -27.33 6.59
N PRO A 158 16.35 -26.54 5.96
CA PRO A 158 15.97 -25.25 5.39
C PRO A 158 14.88 -25.46 4.35
N VAL A 159 13.84 -24.62 4.40
CA VAL A 159 12.75 -24.71 3.44
C VAL A 159 13.29 -24.28 2.07
N LEU A 160 13.18 -25.17 1.09
CA LEU A 160 13.48 -24.89 -0.30
C LEU A 160 12.15 -24.79 -1.04
N LEU A 161 11.74 -23.58 -1.40
CA LEU A 161 10.70 -23.42 -2.40
C LEU A 161 11.29 -23.92 -3.71
N ASN A 162 10.67 -24.95 -4.30
CA ASN A 162 10.92 -25.25 -5.70
C ASN A 162 10.76 -23.93 -6.45
N ASN A 163 11.78 -23.52 -7.20
CA ASN A 163 11.73 -22.33 -8.04
C ASN A 163 10.40 -22.37 -8.81
N SER A 164 9.42 -21.58 -8.35
CA SER A 164 8.23 -21.28 -9.12
C SER A 164 8.74 -20.87 -10.49
N GLU A 165 8.15 -21.42 -11.56
CA GLU A 165 8.47 -20.97 -12.92
C GLU A 165 8.57 -19.44 -12.90
N ILE A 166 9.74 -18.91 -13.30
CA ILE A 166 9.99 -17.47 -13.25
C ILE A 166 8.80 -16.80 -13.95
N PRO A 167 7.97 -16.04 -13.23
CA PRO A 167 6.72 -15.57 -13.78
C PRO A 167 6.99 -14.69 -15.00
N THR A 168 6.67 -15.17 -16.19
CA THR A 168 6.91 -14.41 -17.43
C THR A 168 6.15 -13.09 -17.36
N PRO A 169 6.79 -11.95 -17.67
CA PRO A 169 6.10 -10.67 -17.69
C PRO A 169 4.85 -10.71 -18.58
N PRO A 170 3.78 -9.98 -18.22
CA PRO A 170 2.60 -9.85 -19.08
C PRO A 170 3.00 -9.28 -20.44
N SER A 171 2.36 -9.75 -21.52
CA SER A 171 2.64 -9.23 -22.86
C SER A 171 2.19 -7.77 -23.04
N GLY A 172 1.35 -7.27 -22.13
CA GLY A 172 0.84 -5.91 -22.08
C GLY A 172 -0.43 -5.83 -21.25
N MET A 173 -0.92 -4.62 -21.02
CA MET A 173 -2.17 -4.34 -20.31
C MET A 173 -3.20 -3.73 -21.28
N CYS A 174 -4.39 -4.33 -21.31
CA CYS A 174 -5.50 -3.82 -22.11
C CYS A 174 -6.40 -2.92 -21.26
N LEU A 175 -6.76 -1.76 -21.80
CA LEU A 175 -7.64 -0.80 -21.16
C LEU A 175 -8.93 -0.63 -21.96
N GLU A 176 -10.00 -0.24 -21.29
CA GLU A 176 -11.15 0.41 -21.92
C GLU A 176 -11.48 1.71 -21.21
N LYS A 177 -11.90 2.72 -21.97
CA LYS A 177 -12.31 4.01 -21.43
C LYS A 177 -13.81 3.98 -21.14
N ILE A 178 -14.16 4.12 -19.86
CA ILE A 178 -15.56 4.09 -19.41
C ILE A 178 -16.10 5.47 -19.03
N GLY A 179 -15.23 6.47 -18.83
CA GLY A 179 -15.65 7.83 -18.48
C GLY A 179 -14.70 8.90 -19.01
N ASN A 180 -15.23 10.10 -19.26
CA ASN A 180 -14.45 11.29 -19.65
C ASN A 180 -14.09 12.20 -18.46
N GLY A 181 -14.51 11.86 -17.25
CA GLY A 181 -14.17 12.62 -16.04
C GLY A 181 -12.74 12.34 -15.58
N SER A 182 -12.11 13.35 -15.00
CA SER A 182 -10.80 13.27 -14.35
C SER A 182 -11.01 13.26 -12.85
N TYR A 183 -10.42 12.28 -12.18
CA TYR A 183 -10.60 12.05 -10.73
C TYR A 183 -9.25 11.81 -10.08
N LEU A 184 -9.16 12.12 -8.79
CA LEU A 184 -7.95 11.92 -7.99
C LEU A 184 -8.09 10.70 -7.06
N ASN A 185 -9.32 10.38 -6.65
CA ASN A 185 -9.64 9.25 -5.78
C ASN A 185 -10.78 8.41 -6.35
N MET A 186 -10.70 7.10 -6.11
CA MET A 186 -11.78 6.15 -6.39
C MET A 186 -11.84 5.12 -5.27
N VAL A 187 -12.99 5.00 -4.60
CA VAL A 187 -13.19 4.07 -3.49
C VAL A 187 -14.42 3.20 -3.75
N ALA A 188 -14.28 1.89 -3.59
CA ALA A 188 -15.41 0.97 -3.69
C ALA A 188 -16.48 1.27 -2.63
N HIS A 189 -17.75 1.12 -2.99
CA HIS A 189 -18.84 1.34 -2.04
C HIS A 189 -18.80 0.26 -0.94
N PRO A 190 -18.83 0.60 0.36
CA PRO A 190 -18.60 -0.38 1.43
C PRO A 190 -19.67 -1.47 1.61
N ASP A 191 -20.75 -1.43 0.83
CA ASP A 191 -21.82 -2.44 0.87
C ASP A 191 -21.54 -3.66 -0.02
N GLY A 192 -20.40 -3.68 -0.72
CA GLY A 192 -20.03 -4.76 -1.64
C GLY A 192 -20.67 -4.67 -3.02
N SER A 193 -21.47 -3.64 -3.32
CA SER A 193 -22.06 -3.47 -4.66
C SER A 193 -21.01 -3.02 -5.68
N ASN A 194 -21.36 -3.02 -6.96
CA ASN A 194 -20.55 -2.44 -8.04
C ASN A 194 -20.58 -0.90 -8.06
N ARG A 195 -20.92 -0.25 -6.93
CA ARG A 195 -20.91 1.21 -6.81
C ARG A 195 -19.54 1.67 -6.34
N VAL A 196 -19.18 2.87 -6.75
CA VAL A 196 -17.91 3.50 -6.41
C VAL A 196 -18.14 4.98 -6.11
N PHE A 197 -17.27 5.53 -5.28
CA PHE A 197 -17.16 6.96 -5.03
C PHE A 197 -15.94 7.49 -5.78
N LEU A 198 -16.13 8.54 -6.56
CA LEU A 198 -15.09 9.22 -7.32
C LEU A 198 -14.97 10.65 -6.82
N SER A 199 -13.77 11.10 -6.47
CA SER A 199 -13.56 12.50 -6.08
C SER A 199 -12.59 13.22 -7.00
N ASP A 200 -12.86 14.49 -7.26
CA ASP A 200 -11.93 15.38 -7.95
C ASP A 200 -11.09 16.20 -6.97
N GLN A 201 -10.06 16.86 -7.50
CA GLN A 201 -9.15 17.69 -6.70
C GLN A 201 -9.85 18.94 -6.11
N PRO A 202 -10.78 19.63 -6.80
CA PRO A 202 -11.56 20.73 -6.22
C PRO A 202 -12.44 20.39 -5.01
N GLY A 203 -12.75 19.11 -4.75
CA GLY A 203 -13.45 18.70 -3.53
C GLY A 203 -14.88 18.19 -3.73
N LYS A 204 -15.24 17.76 -4.94
CA LYS A 204 -16.52 17.09 -5.20
C LYS A 204 -16.35 15.58 -5.18
N VAL A 205 -17.34 14.90 -4.61
CA VAL A 205 -17.46 13.44 -4.61
C VAL A 205 -18.73 13.05 -5.34
N TRP A 206 -18.64 12.11 -6.27
CA TRP A 206 -19.80 11.51 -6.94
C TRP A 206 -19.88 10.03 -6.64
N MET A 207 -21.10 9.51 -6.50
CA MET A 207 -21.35 8.08 -6.50
C MET A 207 -21.78 7.63 -7.89
N ALA A 208 -21.21 6.53 -8.37
CA ALA A 208 -21.54 5.95 -9.67
C ALA A 208 -21.62 4.43 -9.59
N THR A 209 -22.37 3.82 -10.52
CA THR A 209 -22.44 2.37 -10.68
C THR A 209 -21.55 1.94 -11.83
N VAL A 210 -20.54 1.10 -11.55
CA VAL A 210 -19.61 0.61 -12.57
C VAL A 210 -20.34 -0.40 -13.48
N PRO A 211 -20.39 -0.16 -14.81
CA PRO A 211 -21.01 -1.09 -15.74
C PRO A 211 -20.24 -2.41 -15.81
N GLU A 212 -20.91 -3.48 -16.24
CA GLU A 212 -20.25 -4.78 -16.46
C GLU A 212 -19.16 -4.69 -17.54
N GLU A 213 -18.13 -5.52 -17.45
CA GLU A 213 -17.10 -5.59 -18.50
C GLU A 213 -17.69 -6.07 -19.82
N GLY A 214 -17.40 -5.35 -20.91
CA GLY A 214 -17.88 -5.72 -22.25
C GLY A 214 -19.36 -5.43 -22.51
N SER A 215 -20.08 -4.74 -21.61
CA SER A 215 -21.46 -4.31 -21.87
C SER A 215 -21.54 -3.22 -22.96
N GLY A 216 -20.44 -2.52 -23.22
CA GLY A 216 -20.40 -1.34 -24.10
C GLY A 216 -20.99 -0.09 -23.45
N GLU A 217 -21.38 -0.14 -22.18
CA GLU A 217 -21.95 0.99 -21.45
C GLU A 217 -20.88 1.89 -20.85
N MET A 218 -21.17 3.19 -20.79
CA MET A 218 -20.33 4.18 -20.13
C MET A 218 -20.68 4.27 -18.63
N LEU A 219 -19.71 4.68 -17.81
CA LEU A 219 -19.96 5.09 -16.44
C LEU A 219 -20.80 6.38 -16.44
N VAL A 220 -22.01 6.30 -15.88
CA VAL A 220 -22.91 7.44 -15.77
C VAL A 220 -22.69 8.14 -14.43
N ILE A 221 -22.40 9.44 -14.48
CA ILE A 221 -22.26 10.31 -13.30
C ILE A 221 -23.26 11.44 -13.39
N ASP A 222 -24.11 11.57 -12.39
CA ASP A 222 -24.98 12.73 -12.23
C ASP A 222 -24.19 13.91 -11.66
N LYS A 223 -23.64 14.74 -12.57
CA LYS A 223 -22.87 15.93 -12.17
C LYS A 223 -23.69 16.97 -11.41
N SER A 224 -25.02 16.92 -11.51
CA SER A 224 -25.91 17.88 -10.84
C SER A 224 -26.20 17.51 -9.38
N ASN A 225 -25.92 16.26 -8.98
CA ASN A 225 -26.18 15.74 -7.65
C ASN A 225 -24.93 15.02 -7.10
N PRO A 226 -23.89 15.77 -6.67
CA PRO A 226 -22.74 15.17 -6.01
C PRO A 226 -23.15 14.47 -4.70
N PHE A 227 -22.43 13.41 -4.36
CA PHE A 227 -22.55 12.77 -3.05
C PHE A 227 -22.13 13.73 -1.93
N LEU A 228 -21.04 14.46 -2.13
CA LEU A 228 -20.51 15.49 -1.23
C LEU A 228 -19.89 16.61 -2.06
N ASP A 229 -20.06 17.86 -1.63
CA ASP A 229 -19.46 19.03 -2.26
C ASP A 229 -18.73 19.85 -1.19
N LEU A 230 -17.39 19.85 -1.23
CA LEU A 230 -16.51 20.58 -0.30
C LEU A 230 -15.77 21.73 -1.01
N THR A 231 -16.26 22.23 -2.15
CA THR A 231 -15.52 23.25 -2.93
C THR A 231 -15.36 24.59 -2.21
N ASP A 232 -16.15 24.84 -1.16
CA ASP A 232 -16.06 26.06 -0.36
C ASP A 232 -14.96 25.96 0.71
N GLU A 233 -14.65 24.74 1.19
CA GLU A 233 -13.64 24.44 2.20
C GLU A 233 -12.28 24.07 1.59
N VAL A 234 -12.29 23.39 0.43
CA VAL A 234 -11.09 22.89 -0.24
C VAL A 234 -10.40 24.01 -1.01
N TYR A 235 -9.11 24.21 -0.72
CA TYR A 235 -8.20 24.94 -1.57
C TYR A 235 -7.54 23.95 -2.53
N ALA A 236 -7.73 24.16 -3.83
CA ALA A 236 -7.18 23.30 -4.88
C ALA A 236 -6.32 24.09 -5.86
N ASP A 237 -5.17 23.53 -6.21
CA ASP A 237 -4.28 23.98 -7.28
C ASP A 237 -3.48 22.78 -7.84
N THR A 238 -2.22 22.95 -8.21
CA THR A 238 -1.39 21.85 -8.74
C THR A 238 -1.05 20.80 -7.68
N GLU A 239 -0.82 21.18 -6.43
CA GLU A 239 -0.42 20.26 -5.35
C GLU A 239 -1.43 20.19 -4.20
N PHE A 240 -2.35 21.15 -4.12
CA PHE A 240 -3.40 21.20 -3.12
C PHE A 240 -4.75 20.71 -3.66
N GLY A 241 -5.64 20.29 -2.75
CA GLY A 241 -7.00 19.85 -3.08
C GLY A 241 -7.52 18.78 -2.13
N MET A 242 -8.52 18.01 -2.59
CA MET A 242 -9.03 16.83 -1.88
C MET A 242 -8.15 15.61 -2.16
N MET A 243 -7.24 15.33 -1.22
CA MET A 243 -6.16 14.36 -1.37
C MET A 243 -6.55 12.92 -1.02
N GLY A 244 -7.62 12.72 -0.26
CA GLY A 244 -8.04 11.38 0.13
C GLY A 244 -9.51 11.28 0.50
N LEU A 245 -10.05 10.07 0.31
CA LEU A 245 -11.39 9.67 0.72
C LEU A 245 -11.30 8.27 1.30
N ALA A 246 -11.84 8.06 2.50
CA ALA A 246 -11.90 6.74 3.13
C ALA A 246 -13.24 6.53 3.83
N PHE A 247 -13.80 5.35 3.69
CA PHE A 247 -15.01 4.95 4.40
C PHE A 247 -14.64 4.12 5.61
N HIS A 248 -15.33 4.35 6.72
CA HIS A 248 -15.13 3.55 7.92
C HIS A 248 -15.37 2.06 7.62
N PRO A 249 -14.60 1.11 8.20
CA PRO A 249 -14.81 -0.33 7.97
C PRO A 249 -16.26 -0.79 8.26
N ASN A 250 -16.87 -0.22 9.30
CA ASN A 250 -18.29 -0.39 9.66
C ASN A 250 -19.26 0.63 9.02
N TYR A 251 -18.95 1.21 7.85
CA TYR A 251 -19.78 2.24 7.21
C TYR A 251 -21.24 1.82 7.01
N VAL A 252 -21.50 0.56 6.65
CA VAL A 252 -22.86 0.04 6.45
C VAL A 252 -23.71 0.17 7.72
N GLN A 253 -23.07 0.16 8.90
CA GLN A 253 -23.74 0.31 10.19
C GLN A 253 -23.70 1.76 10.71
N ASN A 254 -22.57 2.45 10.60
CA ASN A 254 -22.36 3.74 11.26
C ASN A 254 -22.41 4.96 10.32
N GLY A 255 -22.38 4.76 9.01
CA GLY A 255 -22.42 5.81 7.99
C GLY A 255 -21.23 6.78 8.00
N ARG A 256 -20.14 6.46 8.70
CA ARG A 256 -18.98 7.35 8.88
C ARG A 256 -18.04 7.27 7.68
N PHE A 257 -17.63 8.42 7.17
CA PHE A 257 -16.60 8.50 6.14
C PHE A 257 -15.76 9.76 6.35
N PHE A 258 -14.59 9.79 5.71
CA PHE A 258 -13.53 10.74 6.01
C PHE A 258 -12.98 11.32 4.71
N ALA A 259 -12.75 12.63 4.71
CA ALA A 259 -12.04 13.31 3.63
C ALA A 259 -10.74 13.90 4.17
N SER A 260 -9.68 13.76 3.39
CA SER A 260 -8.41 14.45 3.59
C SER A 260 -8.28 15.51 2.51
N PHE A 261 -8.04 16.77 2.91
CA PHE A 261 -7.97 17.88 1.96
C PHE A 261 -7.14 19.04 2.49
N ASN A 262 -6.78 19.94 1.58
CA ASN A 262 -6.09 21.18 1.90
C ASN A 262 -7.04 22.36 1.91
N CYS A 263 -6.77 23.33 2.77
CA CYS A 263 -7.56 24.55 2.89
C CYS A 263 -6.66 25.78 3.07
N ASP A 264 -7.22 26.96 2.84
CA ASP A 264 -6.55 28.25 2.99
C ASP A 264 -7.13 29.03 4.18
N LYS A 265 -6.33 29.25 5.23
CA LYS A 265 -6.75 29.99 6.44
C LYS A 265 -7.18 31.43 6.16
N VAL A 266 -6.71 32.01 5.05
CA VAL A 266 -7.08 33.38 4.64
C VAL A 266 -8.50 33.42 4.07
N LYS A 267 -8.93 32.35 3.40
CA LYS A 267 -10.27 32.23 2.81
C LYS A 267 -11.29 31.64 3.78
N TRP A 268 -10.89 30.62 4.54
CA TRP A 268 -11.76 29.91 5.49
C TRP A 268 -11.14 29.95 6.89
N PRO A 269 -11.60 30.81 7.81
CA PRO A 269 -10.98 30.95 9.13
C PRO A 269 -10.98 29.70 10.01
N GLU A 270 -11.86 28.73 9.77
CA GLU A 270 -11.88 27.44 10.48
C GLU A 270 -10.79 26.47 9.97
N CYS A 271 -10.10 26.83 8.87
CA CYS A 271 -8.84 26.23 8.43
C CYS A 271 -7.69 26.74 9.30
N SER A 272 -7.71 26.38 10.59
CA SER A 272 -6.69 26.81 11.54
C SER A 272 -6.19 25.63 12.35
N GLY A 273 -4.88 25.48 12.43
CA GLY A 273 -4.20 24.49 13.25
C GLY A 273 -2.80 24.93 13.63
N ARG A 274 -2.13 24.08 14.41
CA ARG A 274 -0.72 24.28 14.75
C ARG A 274 0.12 24.26 13.47
N CYS A 275 1.11 25.14 13.37
CA CYS A 275 2.08 25.12 12.28
C CYS A 275 3.07 23.97 12.49
N SER A 276 3.31 23.16 11.46
CA SER A 276 4.29 22.06 11.49
C SER A 276 5.74 22.57 11.63
N CYS A 277 6.07 23.71 11.04
CA CYS A 277 7.29 24.45 11.35
C CYS A 277 7.13 25.22 12.66
N ASN A 278 7.72 24.72 13.74
CA ASN A 278 7.71 25.38 15.04
C ASN A 278 8.98 25.05 15.86
N SER A 279 9.10 25.67 17.03
CA SER A 279 10.27 25.55 17.90
C SER A 279 10.58 24.12 18.33
N ASP A 280 9.55 23.26 18.44
CA ASP A 280 9.72 21.88 18.91
C ASP A 280 10.47 21.01 17.90
N VAL A 281 10.44 21.42 16.62
CA VAL A 281 11.14 20.79 15.51
C VAL A 281 12.33 21.62 15.01
N GLY A 282 12.72 22.67 15.75
CA GLY A 282 13.84 23.53 15.37
C GLY A 282 13.58 24.41 14.15
N CYS A 283 12.31 24.70 13.85
CA CYS A 283 11.90 25.54 12.73
C CYS A 283 11.19 26.81 13.21
N ASP A 284 11.50 27.94 12.60
CA ASP A 284 10.87 29.23 12.93
C ASP A 284 10.15 29.74 11.68
N PRO A 285 8.81 29.73 11.65
CA PRO A 285 8.05 30.09 10.46
C PRO A 285 8.25 31.56 10.07
N SER A 286 8.66 32.43 11.00
CA SER A 286 8.97 33.83 10.68
C SER A 286 10.29 34.01 9.92
N LYS A 287 11.14 32.98 9.92
CA LYS A 287 12.40 32.95 9.16
C LYS A 287 12.26 32.25 7.82
N LEU A 288 11.10 31.63 7.57
CA LEU A 288 10.77 31.11 6.25
C LEU A 288 10.33 32.29 5.36
N GLY A 289 10.85 32.32 4.12
CA GLY A 289 10.37 33.25 3.11
C GLY A 289 8.96 32.88 2.62
N SER A 290 8.38 33.71 1.77
CA SER A 290 7.19 33.30 1.02
C SER A 290 7.55 32.20 0.01
N ASP A 291 6.67 31.23 -0.14
CA ASP A 291 6.78 30.13 -1.10
C ASP A 291 5.59 30.21 -2.05
N ASP A 292 5.84 30.38 -3.35
CA ASP A 292 4.81 30.68 -4.37
C ASP A 292 3.82 31.80 -4.00
N GLY A 293 4.33 32.80 -3.29
CA GLY A 293 3.54 33.93 -2.81
C GLY A 293 2.69 33.65 -1.56
N ALA A 294 2.66 32.41 -1.09
CA ALA A 294 2.02 32.03 0.17
C ALA A 294 2.92 32.32 1.37
N GLN A 295 2.28 32.66 2.50
CA GLN A 295 2.98 32.78 3.77
C GLN A 295 3.13 31.39 4.43
N PRO A 296 4.22 31.15 5.19
CA PRO A 296 4.40 29.91 5.93
C PRO A 296 3.17 29.58 6.80
N CYS A 297 2.71 28.32 6.72
CA CYS A 297 1.51 27.84 7.42
C CYS A 297 0.24 28.64 7.10
N GLN A 298 0.13 29.19 5.89
CA GLN A 298 -1.14 29.70 5.35
C GLN A 298 -2.10 28.56 5.04
N TYR A 299 -1.62 27.56 4.31
CA TYR A 299 -2.39 26.36 3.98
C TYR A 299 -2.29 25.32 5.08
N HIS A 300 -3.33 24.51 5.21
CA HIS A 300 -3.37 23.40 6.17
C HIS A 300 -3.74 22.10 5.47
N SER A 301 -3.28 20.98 6.00
CA SER A 301 -3.82 19.65 5.73
C SER A 301 -4.84 19.29 6.80
N ILE A 302 -6.01 18.85 6.37
CA ILE A 302 -7.16 18.50 7.21
C ILE A 302 -7.55 17.04 6.97
N ILE A 303 -7.92 16.35 8.05
CA ILE A 303 -8.78 15.16 7.98
C ILE A 303 -10.08 15.48 8.72
N ALA A 304 -11.20 15.36 8.03
CA ALA A 304 -12.53 15.62 8.56
C ALA A 304 -13.40 14.37 8.46
N GLU A 305 -14.20 14.15 9.51
CA GLU A 305 -15.24 13.12 9.55
C GLU A 305 -16.59 13.69 9.12
N PHE A 306 -17.29 12.93 8.28
CA PHE A 306 -18.64 13.19 7.82
C PHE A 306 -19.53 11.97 8.06
N THR A 307 -20.84 12.16 7.94
CA THR A 307 -21.81 11.09 8.16
C THR A 307 -22.87 11.04 7.06
N ALA A 308 -23.13 9.84 6.55
CA ALA A 308 -24.31 9.50 5.76
C ALA A 308 -25.52 9.17 6.66
N ASN A 309 -25.29 8.92 7.95
CA ASN A 309 -26.33 8.76 8.96
C ASN A 309 -26.93 10.13 9.31
N GLY A 310 -27.77 10.65 8.41
CA GLY A 310 -28.71 11.74 8.72
C GLY A 310 -29.92 11.20 9.47
N THR A 311 -31.11 11.25 8.85
CA THR A 311 -32.35 10.68 9.39
C THR A 311 -32.60 9.21 8.99
N THR A 312 -31.67 8.59 8.25
CA THR A 312 -31.85 7.26 7.65
C THR A 312 -31.26 6.16 8.53
N SER A 313 -31.92 5.00 8.61
CA SER A 313 -31.37 3.79 9.25
C SER A 313 -30.48 2.94 8.33
N GLN A 314 -30.27 3.36 7.07
CA GLN A 314 -29.51 2.63 6.06
C GLN A 314 -28.53 3.55 5.32
N PRO A 315 -27.30 3.78 5.84
CA PRO A 315 -26.27 4.59 5.18
C PRO A 315 -26.03 4.24 3.71
N SER A 316 -26.06 2.95 3.38
CA SER A 316 -25.75 2.45 2.04
C SER A 316 -26.70 2.91 0.93
N SER A 317 -27.90 3.40 1.27
CA SER A 317 -28.88 3.89 0.29
C SER A 317 -28.76 5.40 0.03
N VAL A 318 -27.94 6.10 0.81
CA VAL A 318 -27.75 7.55 0.70
C VAL A 318 -26.96 7.87 -0.57
N THR A 319 -27.50 8.78 -1.38
CA THR A 319 -26.90 9.21 -2.65
C THR A 319 -26.31 10.61 -2.60
N SER A 320 -26.63 11.40 -1.57
CA SER A 320 -26.09 12.74 -1.33
C SER A 320 -26.16 13.11 0.15
N VAL A 321 -25.16 13.84 0.63
CA VAL A 321 -25.02 14.33 2.00
C VAL A 321 -24.73 15.82 2.02
N LYS A 322 -25.01 16.46 3.16
CA LYS A 322 -24.57 17.85 3.39
C LYS A 322 -23.11 17.87 3.84
N PRO A 323 -22.32 18.89 3.47
CA PRO A 323 -20.93 19.05 3.91
C PRO A 323 -20.84 19.53 5.37
N LEU A 324 -21.51 18.84 6.29
CA LEU A 324 -21.45 19.14 7.72
C LEU A 324 -20.37 18.28 8.35
N GLU A 325 -19.24 18.91 8.67
CA GLU A 325 -18.17 18.29 9.43
C GLU A 325 -18.70 17.83 10.80
N VAL A 326 -18.63 16.52 11.06
CA VAL A 326 -19.03 15.92 12.34
C VAL A 326 -17.91 16.09 13.37
N ARG A 327 -16.66 15.93 12.91
CA ARG A 327 -15.47 16.00 13.77
C ARG A 327 -14.23 16.30 12.95
N ARG A 328 -13.42 17.24 13.45
CA ARG A 328 -12.04 17.46 12.97
C ARG A 328 -11.16 16.36 13.51
N ILE A 329 -10.71 15.44 12.66
CA ILE A 329 -9.78 14.38 13.06
C ILE A 329 -8.38 14.95 13.17
N PHE A 330 -7.90 15.66 12.15
CA PHE A 330 -6.53 16.16 12.12
C PHE A 330 -6.48 17.54 11.47
N THR A 331 -5.60 18.43 11.95
CA THR A 331 -5.29 19.69 11.26
C THR A 331 -3.84 20.08 11.50
N MET A 332 -3.09 20.34 10.43
CA MET A 332 -1.70 20.77 10.49
C MET A 332 -1.42 21.87 9.47
N GLY A 333 -0.84 22.98 9.91
CA GLY A 333 -0.37 24.06 9.03
C GLY A 333 0.90 23.65 8.31
N LEU A 334 0.99 23.97 7.02
CA LEU A 334 2.02 23.49 6.10
C LEU A 334 3.08 24.58 5.85
N PRO A 335 4.38 24.27 5.97
CA PRO A 335 5.40 25.31 5.98
C PRO A 335 5.73 25.83 4.57
N PHE A 336 5.54 25.00 3.53
CA PHE A 336 5.76 25.30 2.12
C PHE A 336 4.51 24.90 1.31
N THR A 337 4.53 25.13 -0.01
CA THR A 337 3.39 24.88 -0.92
C THR A 337 3.39 23.50 -1.58
N SER A 338 4.38 22.66 -1.31
CA SER A 338 4.60 21.39 -2.00
C SER A 338 4.84 20.18 -1.08
N HIS A 339 4.74 18.98 -1.65
CA HIS A 339 5.06 17.68 -1.03
C HIS A 339 4.27 17.35 0.24
N HIS A 340 2.94 17.37 0.10
CA HIS A 340 2.04 17.10 1.23
C HIS A 340 1.41 15.70 1.20
N ALA A 341 1.45 15.03 0.06
CA ALA A 341 0.66 13.82 -0.21
C ALA A 341 -0.80 14.00 0.27
N GLY A 342 -1.23 13.22 1.26
CA GLY A 342 -2.50 13.42 1.92
C GLY A 342 -3.50 12.27 1.77
N GLN A 343 -3.08 11.13 1.23
CA GLN A 343 -3.93 9.95 1.16
C GLN A 343 -4.29 9.46 2.57
N ILE A 344 -5.53 9.02 2.73
CA ILE A 344 -6.01 8.31 3.93
C ILE A 344 -6.61 6.97 3.52
N LEU A 345 -6.42 5.95 4.36
CA LEU A 345 -7.02 4.63 4.18
C LEU A 345 -7.07 3.86 5.50
N PHE A 346 -7.96 2.86 5.60
CA PHE A 346 -8.04 2.00 6.78
C PHE A 346 -7.18 0.75 6.63
N GLY A 347 -6.45 0.40 7.69
CA GLY A 347 -5.76 -0.87 7.75
C GLY A 347 -6.78 -2.02 7.78
N PRO A 348 -6.71 -2.99 6.85
CA PRO A 348 -7.75 -4.02 6.73
C PRO A 348 -7.79 -4.98 7.92
N LYS A 349 -6.67 -5.13 8.65
CA LYS A 349 -6.56 -6.04 9.79
C LYS A 349 -6.84 -5.38 11.13
N ASP A 350 -6.38 -4.16 11.31
CA ASP A 350 -6.44 -3.44 12.59
C ASP A 350 -7.56 -2.40 12.65
N GLY A 351 -8.12 -1.99 11.50
CA GLY A 351 -9.23 -1.04 11.44
C GLY A 351 -8.85 0.41 11.76
N PHE A 352 -7.56 0.73 11.89
CA PHE A 352 -7.09 2.08 12.18
C PHE A 352 -6.93 2.91 10.91
N LEU A 353 -7.00 4.23 11.05
CA LEU A 353 -6.81 5.17 9.95
C LEU A 353 -5.31 5.42 9.74
N TYR A 354 -4.81 5.13 8.55
CA TYR A 354 -3.47 5.49 8.11
C TYR A 354 -3.51 6.79 7.31
N PHE A 355 -2.53 7.66 7.53
CA PHE A 355 -2.43 8.97 6.90
C PHE A 355 -1.01 9.21 6.39
N MET A 356 -0.92 9.55 5.10
CA MET A 356 0.34 9.70 4.37
C MET A 356 0.64 11.19 4.26
N MET A 357 1.79 11.62 4.78
CA MET A 357 2.20 13.01 4.82
C MET A 357 3.64 13.14 4.32
N GLY A 358 3.82 13.98 3.29
CA GLY A 358 5.15 14.29 2.77
C GLY A 358 5.95 15.20 3.68
N ASP A 359 7.20 15.46 3.31
CA ASP A 359 8.20 16.21 4.05
C ASP A 359 7.85 17.70 4.22
N GLY A 360 6.77 18.14 3.56
CA GLY A 360 6.23 19.47 3.65
C GLY A 360 6.91 20.46 2.72
N GLY A 361 7.75 20.00 1.78
CA GLY A 361 8.17 20.76 0.61
C GLY A 361 9.60 21.28 0.64
N SER A 362 9.91 22.07 -0.39
CA SER A 362 11.23 22.62 -0.69
C SER A 362 12.28 21.58 -1.10
N ILE A 363 13.35 22.05 -1.74
CA ILE A 363 14.38 21.18 -2.29
C ILE A 363 15.14 20.48 -1.16
N GLY A 364 15.01 19.15 -1.11
CA GLY A 364 15.74 18.31 -0.21
C GLY A 364 15.46 18.64 1.25
N ASP A 365 14.21 18.63 1.73
CA ASP A 365 13.84 18.70 3.16
C ASP A 365 14.81 19.55 4.03
N PRO A 366 14.85 20.88 3.84
CA PRO A 366 15.89 21.73 4.44
C PRO A 366 15.88 21.74 5.97
N TYR A 367 14.75 21.37 6.59
CA TYR A 367 14.61 21.28 8.04
C TYR A 367 14.68 19.86 8.59
N ASN A 368 15.03 18.89 7.74
CA ASN A 368 15.24 17.49 8.11
C ASN A 368 14.00 16.89 8.81
N PHE A 369 12.81 17.33 8.41
CA PHE A 369 11.55 16.94 9.03
C PHE A 369 11.30 15.44 8.89
N SER A 370 11.66 14.85 7.74
CA SER A 370 11.45 13.44 7.41
C SER A 370 12.14 12.51 8.41
N GLN A 371 13.28 12.94 8.94
CA GLN A 371 14.06 12.21 9.94
C GLN A 371 13.79 12.67 11.37
N ASN A 372 13.24 13.87 11.54
CA ASN A 372 12.88 14.40 12.84
C ASN A 372 11.62 13.71 13.38
N LYS A 373 11.79 12.86 14.39
CA LYS A 373 10.69 12.15 15.07
C LYS A 373 9.79 13.05 15.92
N LYS A 374 10.15 14.34 16.10
CA LYS A 374 9.29 15.36 16.69
C LYS A 374 8.35 16.02 15.67
N SER A 375 8.55 15.77 14.38
CA SER A 375 7.71 16.27 13.28
C SER A 375 6.79 15.18 12.74
N LEU A 376 5.60 15.57 12.26
CA LEU A 376 4.68 14.71 11.52
C LEU A 376 4.84 14.80 9.99
N LEU A 377 5.73 15.67 9.50
CA LEU A 377 6.08 15.75 8.08
C LEU A 377 7.06 14.64 7.69
N GLY A 378 6.88 14.05 6.50
CA GLY A 378 7.67 12.94 5.97
C GLY A 378 7.41 11.64 6.72
N LYS A 379 6.13 11.37 7.03
CA LYS A 379 5.65 10.28 7.90
C LYS A 379 4.43 9.58 7.30
N ILE A 380 4.29 8.31 7.67
CA ILE A 380 2.99 7.66 7.69
C ILE A 380 2.54 7.60 9.15
N MET A 381 1.35 8.12 9.43
CA MET A 381 0.72 8.11 10.75
C MET A 381 -0.34 7.02 10.82
N ARG A 382 -0.58 6.50 12.03
CA ARG A 382 -1.63 5.51 12.32
C ARG A 382 -2.44 5.97 13.53
N LEU A 383 -3.73 6.22 13.31
CA LEU A 383 -4.64 6.90 14.23
C LEU A 383 -5.82 6.00 14.62
N ASP A 384 -6.21 6.03 15.89
CA ASP A 384 -7.45 5.45 16.38
C ASP A 384 -8.55 6.51 16.42
N ILE A 385 -9.49 6.37 15.49
CA ILE A 385 -10.61 7.28 15.29
C ILE A 385 -11.90 6.81 15.98
N ASP A 386 -11.90 5.66 16.62
CA ASP A 386 -13.07 5.08 17.28
C ASP A 386 -13.09 5.40 18.77
N ASN A 387 -11.91 5.46 19.38
CA ASN A 387 -11.76 5.77 20.79
C ASN A 387 -11.35 7.24 20.95
N LEU A 388 -12.32 8.14 21.12
CA LEU A 388 -12.03 9.55 21.38
C LEU A 388 -11.53 9.72 22.83
N PRO A 389 -10.31 10.25 23.05
CA PRO A 389 -9.81 10.49 24.39
C PRO A 389 -10.42 11.78 24.98
N SER A 390 -10.28 11.97 26.29
CA SER A 390 -10.74 13.19 26.95
C SER A 390 -9.97 14.42 26.44
N ALA A 391 -10.58 15.61 26.47
CA ALA A 391 -9.90 16.85 26.08
C ALA A 391 -8.60 17.11 26.87
N MET A 392 -8.56 16.67 28.14
CA MET A 392 -7.35 16.72 28.97
C MET A 392 -6.26 15.81 28.38
N THR A 393 -6.61 14.58 28.02
CA THR A 393 -5.67 13.63 27.38
C THR A 393 -5.15 14.14 26.04
N ILE A 394 -6.00 14.75 25.22
CA ILE A 394 -5.60 15.38 23.95
C ILE A 394 -4.56 16.48 24.20
N THR A 395 -4.80 17.32 25.21
CA THR A 395 -3.90 18.42 25.58
C THR A 395 -2.59 17.91 26.16
N ASP A 396 -2.64 16.94 27.08
CA ASP A 396 -1.48 16.37 27.75
C ASP A 396 -0.53 15.65 26.78
N LEU A 397 -1.09 15.03 25.73
CA LEU A 397 -0.33 14.37 24.67
C LEU A 397 0.04 15.33 23.52
N GLY A 398 -0.50 16.55 23.49
CA GLY A 398 -0.24 17.53 22.44
C GLY A 398 -0.68 17.08 21.04
N LEU A 399 -1.77 16.31 20.95
CA LEU A 399 -2.25 15.74 19.67
C LEU A 399 -2.71 16.83 18.69
N TRP A 400 -2.66 16.50 17.40
CA TRP A 400 -3.00 17.41 16.29
C TRP A 400 -4.49 17.43 15.93
N GLY A 401 -5.33 16.72 16.69
CA GLY A 401 -6.77 16.75 16.54
C GLY A 401 -7.49 15.72 17.41
N ASN A 402 -8.71 15.35 17.01
CA ASN A 402 -9.62 14.56 17.84
C ASN A 402 -9.58 13.06 17.53
N TYR A 403 -8.45 12.43 17.85
CA TYR A 403 -8.21 10.97 17.77
C TYR A 403 -7.46 10.48 19.02
N SER A 404 -7.38 9.17 19.19
CA SER A 404 -6.38 8.54 20.06
C SER A 404 -5.28 7.88 19.22
N VAL A 405 -4.21 7.50 19.90
CA VAL A 405 -3.07 6.81 19.28
C VAL A 405 -3.09 5.36 19.73
N PRO A 406 -3.03 4.38 18.81
CA PRO A 406 -2.89 2.98 19.18
C PRO A 406 -1.66 2.76 20.08
N GLY A 407 -1.84 2.05 21.20
CA GLY A 407 -0.77 1.84 22.18
C GLY A 407 0.45 1.10 21.63
N ASP A 408 0.27 0.34 20.54
CA ASP A 408 1.36 -0.35 19.87
C ASP A 408 2.05 0.50 18.78
N ASN A 409 1.78 1.80 18.63
CA ASN A 409 2.58 2.63 17.74
C ASN A 409 4.07 2.68 18.19
N PRO A 410 5.03 2.75 17.25
CA PRO A 410 6.47 2.68 17.56
C PRO A 410 6.98 3.69 18.62
N PHE A 411 6.34 4.85 18.73
CA PHE A 411 6.81 5.97 19.56
C PHE A 411 5.76 6.43 20.59
N SER A 412 4.75 5.59 20.88
CA SER A 412 3.64 5.94 21.79
C SER A 412 4.06 6.25 23.23
N GLU A 413 5.15 5.64 23.71
CA GLU A 413 5.62 5.74 25.09
C GLU A 413 6.64 6.88 25.32
N ASP A 414 7.24 7.42 24.25
CA ASP A 414 8.26 8.47 24.34
C ASP A 414 7.60 9.84 24.17
N LYS A 415 7.45 10.57 25.29
CA LYS A 415 6.81 11.88 25.34
C LYS A 415 7.55 12.96 24.56
N GLU A 416 8.80 12.73 24.18
CA GLU A 416 9.57 13.67 23.37
C GLU A 416 9.32 13.51 21.87
N LEU A 417 8.68 12.41 21.45
CA LEU A 417 8.45 12.05 20.06
C LEU A 417 6.96 12.14 19.71
N GLN A 418 6.64 12.21 18.42
CA GLN A 418 5.24 12.19 17.99
C GLN A 418 4.68 10.75 18.04
N PRO A 419 3.68 10.48 18.88
CA PRO A 419 3.16 9.13 19.10
C PRO A 419 2.39 8.57 17.89
N GLU A 420 1.92 9.42 16.99
CA GLU A 420 1.16 9.05 15.79
C GLU A 420 2.00 8.32 14.74
N ILE A 421 3.33 8.49 14.77
CA ILE A 421 4.23 8.00 13.72
C ILE A 421 4.20 6.46 13.68
N TRP A 422 3.77 5.92 12.53
CA TRP A 422 3.90 4.51 12.20
C TRP A 422 5.20 4.21 11.46
N ALA A 423 5.58 5.06 10.50
CA ALA A 423 6.81 4.97 9.72
C ALA A 423 7.31 6.38 9.35
N LEU A 424 8.60 6.52 9.04
CA LEU A 424 9.23 7.81 8.77
C LEU A 424 10.24 7.76 7.63
N GLY A 425 10.73 8.94 7.22
CA GLY A 425 11.79 9.07 6.23
C GLY A 425 11.27 8.98 4.81
N PHE A 426 10.09 9.55 4.56
CA PHE A 426 9.46 9.68 3.24
C PHE A 426 9.58 11.11 2.73
N ARG A 427 9.62 11.27 1.40
CA ARG A 427 9.61 12.59 0.75
C ARG A 427 8.19 13.05 0.47
N ASN A 428 7.44 12.30 -0.31
CA ASN A 428 6.06 12.58 -0.69
C ASN A 428 5.34 11.25 -1.02
N PRO A 429 4.91 10.48 0.01
CA PRO A 429 4.30 9.16 -0.15
C PRO A 429 2.91 9.29 -0.78
N TRP A 430 2.87 9.36 -2.11
CA TRP A 430 1.72 9.81 -2.90
C TRP A 430 0.53 8.86 -2.84
N ARG A 431 0.76 7.57 -3.14
CA ARG A 431 -0.30 6.55 -3.12
C ARG A 431 0.22 5.23 -2.58
N CYS A 432 -0.55 4.71 -1.65
CA CYS A 432 -0.31 3.46 -0.98
C CYS A 432 -1.56 2.58 -0.99
N SER A 433 -1.34 1.28 -0.82
CA SER A 433 -2.39 0.27 -0.74
C SER A 433 -1.95 -0.91 0.11
N PHE A 434 -2.90 -1.48 0.85
CA PHE A 434 -2.73 -2.83 1.37
C PHE A 434 -3.08 -3.87 0.29
N ASP A 435 -2.35 -4.97 0.27
CA ASP A 435 -2.77 -6.16 -0.46
C ASP A 435 -3.95 -6.82 0.28
N ILE A 436 -5.08 -6.98 -0.41
CA ILE A 436 -6.29 -7.53 0.20
C ILE A 436 -6.15 -9.02 0.52
N GLU A 437 -5.33 -9.75 -0.26
CA GLU A 437 -5.07 -11.18 -0.02
C GLU A 437 -3.93 -11.38 0.99
N ARG A 438 -3.04 -10.38 1.14
CA ARG A 438 -1.94 -10.40 2.12
C ARG A 438 -1.95 -9.11 2.96
N PRO A 439 -2.85 -9.00 3.96
CA PRO A 439 -3.06 -7.76 4.72
C PRO A 439 -1.82 -7.16 5.43
N SER A 440 -0.70 -7.90 5.53
CA SER A 440 0.59 -7.39 6.02
C SER A 440 1.41 -6.66 4.97
N TYR A 441 1.10 -6.83 3.67
CA TYR A 441 1.75 -6.12 2.57
C TYR A 441 1.10 -4.75 2.42
N PHE A 442 1.79 -3.74 2.91
CA PHE A 442 1.42 -2.34 2.76
C PHE A 442 2.45 -1.66 1.89
N LEU A 443 2.10 -1.29 0.66
CA LEU A 443 3.05 -0.67 -0.27
C LEU A 443 2.71 0.80 -0.46
N CYS A 444 3.73 1.63 -0.57
CA CYS A 444 3.61 3.05 -0.88
C CYS A 444 4.55 3.40 -2.01
N ALA A 445 4.05 4.14 -3.00
CA ALA A 445 4.92 4.85 -3.92
C ALA A 445 5.25 6.22 -3.36
N ASP A 446 6.55 6.51 -3.25
CA ASP A 446 7.11 7.75 -2.73
C ASP A 446 7.80 8.51 -3.87
N VAL A 447 7.46 9.80 -4.02
CA VAL A 447 7.96 10.62 -5.13
C VAL A 447 9.35 11.14 -4.81
N GLY A 448 10.31 10.82 -5.68
CA GLY A 448 11.70 11.24 -5.60
C GLY A 448 11.93 12.73 -5.82
N GLN A 449 13.18 13.19 -5.61
CA GLN A 449 13.56 14.58 -5.83
C GLN A 449 13.94 14.84 -7.28
N ASP A 450 14.96 14.14 -7.78
CA ASP A 450 15.60 14.42 -9.07
C ASP A 450 16.04 13.16 -9.85
N GLN A 451 16.23 12.03 -9.17
CA GLN A 451 16.97 10.88 -9.70
C GLN A 451 16.16 9.59 -9.72
N TYR A 452 15.39 9.33 -8.66
CA TYR A 452 14.82 8.00 -8.46
C TYR A 452 13.40 8.05 -7.91
N GLU A 453 12.52 7.32 -8.57
CA GLU A 453 11.15 7.09 -8.16
C GLU A 453 11.00 5.73 -7.49
N GLU A 454 10.28 5.64 -6.37
CA GLU A 454 10.37 4.46 -5.51
C GLU A 454 9.04 3.90 -5.00
N VAL A 455 9.02 2.58 -4.77
CA VAL A 455 7.94 1.88 -4.07
C VAL A 455 8.52 1.08 -2.91
N ASP A 456 7.95 1.30 -1.75
CA ASP A 456 8.40 0.74 -0.48
C ASP A 456 7.38 -0.22 0.11
N ILE A 457 7.86 -1.27 0.80
CA ILE A 457 7.04 -2.07 1.70
C ILE A 457 7.10 -1.43 3.09
N ILE A 458 5.96 -0.92 3.53
CA ILE A 458 5.82 -0.17 4.77
C ILE A 458 5.76 -1.11 5.97
N THR A 459 6.65 -0.87 6.93
CA THR A 459 6.76 -1.65 8.16
C THR A 459 6.74 -0.75 9.39
N LYS A 460 6.28 -1.31 10.52
CA LYS A 460 6.23 -0.64 11.82
C LYS A 460 7.60 -0.08 12.22
N GLY A 461 7.69 1.23 12.41
CA GLY A 461 8.90 1.94 12.81
C GLY A 461 9.98 2.00 11.72
N GLY A 462 9.64 1.61 10.49
CA GLY A 462 10.55 1.65 9.34
C GLY A 462 10.99 3.08 9.03
N ASN A 463 12.27 3.24 8.69
CA ASN A 463 12.84 4.50 8.22
C ASN A 463 13.23 4.33 6.75
N TYR A 464 12.63 5.10 5.86
CA TYR A 464 12.78 4.98 4.40
C TYR A 464 13.88 5.88 3.84
N GLY A 465 14.69 6.47 4.72
CA GLY A 465 15.99 7.04 4.36
C GLY A 465 15.92 8.48 3.85
N TRP A 466 14.80 8.96 3.32
CA TRP A 466 14.69 10.37 2.94
C TRP A 466 14.86 11.24 4.20
N ARG A 467 15.82 12.14 4.25
CA ARG A 467 16.48 12.84 3.14
C ARG A 467 17.98 12.56 2.98
N ILE A 468 18.46 11.46 3.57
CA ILE A 468 19.85 10.98 3.48
C ILE A 468 20.03 10.13 2.22
N TYR A 469 18.96 9.46 1.78
CA TYR A 469 18.92 8.67 0.58
C TYR A 469 17.75 9.12 -0.29
N GLU A 470 17.94 9.05 -1.61
CA GLU A 470 16.90 9.11 -2.63
C GLU A 470 16.95 7.78 -3.38
N GLY A 471 15.90 6.95 -3.21
CA GLY A 471 16.01 5.55 -3.59
C GLY A 471 17.17 4.86 -2.85
N PRO A 472 17.96 4.03 -3.53
CA PRO A 472 19.14 3.39 -2.94
C PRO A 472 20.37 4.31 -2.86
N SER A 473 20.29 5.55 -3.37
CA SER A 473 21.46 6.42 -3.57
C SER A 473 21.59 7.46 -2.47
N PRO A 474 22.81 7.75 -1.95
CA PRO A 474 23.00 8.85 -1.02
C PRO A 474 22.61 10.20 -1.63
N TYR A 475 21.86 11.00 -0.88
CA TYR A 475 21.43 12.34 -1.24
C TYR A 475 22.10 13.37 -0.35
N ASN A 476 22.52 14.51 -0.92
CA ASN A 476 23.14 15.60 -0.18
C ASN A 476 22.30 16.88 -0.29
N PRO A 477 21.75 17.41 0.82
CA PRO A 477 21.09 18.71 0.80
C PRO A 477 21.90 19.82 0.15
N PRO A 478 21.27 20.70 -0.65
CA PRO A 478 21.87 22.01 -0.93
C PRO A 478 21.89 22.91 0.32
N LYS A 479 20.91 22.77 1.23
CA LYS A 479 20.78 23.54 2.48
C LYS A 479 20.22 22.67 3.61
N SER A 480 20.68 22.92 4.83
CA SER A 480 20.25 22.18 6.04
C SER A 480 20.13 23.06 7.29
N PRO A 481 19.33 24.16 7.26
CA PRO A 481 19.10 24.99 8.43
C PRO A 481 18.54 24.24 9.65
N GLY A 482 17.78 23.15 9.45
CA GLY A 482 17.32 22.27 10.54
C GLY A 482 18.35 21.25 11.03
N GLY A 483 19.59 21.32 10.52
CA GLY A 483 20.64 20.34 10.80
C GLY A 483 20.56 19.11 9.90
N ASN A 484 21.49 18.18 10.12
CA ASN A 484 21.61 16.93 9.36
C ASN A 484 21.53 15.71 10.26
N THR A 485 20.89 14.66 9.76
CA THR A 485 20.97 13.31 10.33
C THR A 485 22.17 12.58 9.74
N SER A 486 23.01 11.97 10.59
CA SER A 486 24.13 11.15 10.11
C SER A 486 23.62 9.86 9.46
N ALA A 487 24.16 9.48 8.31
CA ALA A 487 23.85 8.21 7.65
C ALA A 487 24.10 6.98 8.57
N THR A 488 25.07 7.06 9.49
CA THR A 488 25.36 5.98 10.45
C THR A 488 24.37 5.92 11.62
N SER A 489 23.50 6.94 11.77
CA SER A 489 22.53 7.02 12.86
C SER A 489 21.16 6.43 12.51
N ILE A 490 20.98 6.03 11.25
CA ILE A 490 19.75 5.44 10.74
C ILE A 490 20.02 4.04 10.19
N ASN A 491 18.98 3.21 10.14
CA ASN A 491 18.99 1.92 9.46
C ASN A 491 17.91 1.99 8.36
N PRO A 492 18.26 2.51 7.16
CA PRO A 492 17.28 2.72 6.11
C PRO A 492 16.73 1.38 5.59
N ILE A 493 15.46 1.37 5.25
CA ILE A 493 14.81 0.36 4.43
C ILE A 493 14.79 0.94 3.02
N PHE A 494 15.40 0.23 2.08
CA PHE A 494 15.45 0.66 0.69
C PHE A 494 14.23 0.15 -0.08
N PRO A 495 13.87 0.83 -1.18
CA PRO A 495 12.71 0.47 -1.96
C PRO A 495 12.84 -0.91 -2.62
N VAL A 496 11.70 -1.57 -2.79
CA VAL A 496 11.61 -2.90 -3.41
C VAL A 496 11.41 -2.81 -4.92
N MET A 497 10.88 -1.68 -5.40
CA MET A 497 10.68 -1.38 -6.82
C MET A 497 10.91 0.11 -7.06
N GLY A 498 11.11 0.48 -8.31
CA GLY A 498 11.33 1.86 -8.69
C GLY A 498 11.88 1.99 -10.10
N TYR A 499 12.26 3.20 -10.47
CA TYR A 499 12.94 3.49 -11.73
C TYR A 499 13.73 4.79 -11.63
N ASN A 500 14.81 4.91 -12.41
CA ASN A 500 15.49 6.19 -12.53
C ASN A 500 14.67 7.13 -13.40
N HIS A 501 14.73 8.42 -13.11
CA HIS A 501 14.09 9.45 -13.92
C HIS A 501 14.50 9.37 -15.39
N SER A 502 15.76 9.04 -15.66
CA SER A 502 16.31 8.90 -17.01
C SER A 502 15.74 7.73 -17.82
N ASP A 503 15.09 6.76 -17.16
CA ASP A 503 14.68 5.49 -17.78
C ASP A 503 13.28 5.54 -18.41
N VAL A 504 12.47 6.56 -18.07
CA VAL A 504 11.07 6.65 -18.52
C VAL A 504 10.95 7.10 -19.97
N ASN A 505 11.47 8.30 -20.27
CA ASN A 505 11.52 8.87 -21.61
C ASN A 505 12.78 9.76 -21.72
N LYS A 506 13.65 9.51 -22.71
CA LYS A 506 14.88 10.32 -22.90
C LYS A 506 14.62 11.72 -23.46
N ALA A 507 13.43 11.97 -24.02
CA ALA A 507 13.06 13.25 -24.60
C ALA A 507 12.37 14.19 -23.59
N GLU A 508 11.56 13.63 -22.69
CA GLU A 508 10.72 14.39 -21.73
C GLU A 508 11.13 14.16 -20.27
N GLY A 509 11.89 13.09 -19.98
CA GLY A 509 12.22 12.65 -18.62
C GLY A 509 11.12 11.76 -18.01
N SER A 510 11.30 11.48 -16.74
CA SER A 510 10.25 11.05 -15.81
C SER A 510 9.60 12.29 -15.19
N ALA A 511 8.38 12.14 -14.69
CA ALA A 511 7.74 13.19 -13.89
C ALA A 511 7.78 12.85 -12.40
N SER A 512 7.08 11.79 -12.03
CA SER A 512 6.87 11.39 -10.64
C SER A 512 6.14 10.07 -10.62
N ILE A 513 6.48 9.20 -9.68
CA ILE A 513 5.74 7.96 -9.50
C ILE A 513 4.31 8.24 -9.08
N THR A 514 3.41 7.48 -9.67
CA THR A 514 2.06 7.32 -9.18
C THR A 514 1.94 5.90 -8.67
N GLY A 515 1.54 5.77 -7.40
CA GLY A 515 1.45 4.46 -6.75
C GLY A 515 0.38 3.60 -7.36
N GLY A 516 0.08 2.44 -6.79
CA GLY A 516 -0.99 1.61 -7.32
C GLY A 516 -1.37 0.49 -6.40
N TYR A 517 -1.61 -0.69 -6.97
CA TYR A 517 -2.26 -1.79 -6.27
C TYR A 517 -1.66 -3.13 -6.66
N PHE A 518 -1.72 -4.10 -5.75
CA PHE A 518 -1.69 -5.49 -6.17
C PHE A 518 -2.90 -5.78 -7.04
N TYR A 519 -2.65 -6.32 -8.23
CA TYR A 519 -3.69 -6.76 -9.13
C TYR A 519 -4.27 -8.07 -8.63
N ARG A 520 -5.48 -8.01 -8.08
CA ARG A 520 -6.23 -9.17 -7.53
C ARG A 520 -7.52 -9.46 -8.30
N SER A 521 -7.77 -8.77 -9.42
CA SER A 521 -8.88 -9.11 -10.31
C SER A 521 -8.62 -10.44 -11.02
N THR A 522 -9.71 -11.11 -11.41
CA THR A 522 -9.71 -12.28 -12.28
C THR A 522 -9.76 -11.93 -13.77
N THR A 523 -9.94 -10.65 -14.10
CA THR A 523 -10.11 -10.14 -15.47
C THR A 523 -8.85 -10.34 -16.33
N ASP A 524 -7.67 -9.99 -15.80
CA ASP A 524 -6.38 -10.38 -16.39
C ASP A 524 -5.63 -11.33 -15.43
N PRO A 525 -5.77 -12.66 -15.61
CA PRO A 525 -5.14 -13.64 -14.73
C PRO A 525 -3.62 -13.72 -14.85
N CYS A 526 -3.01 -13.09 -15.87
CA CYS A 526 -1.55 -12.99 -16.00
C CYS A 526 -0.97 -11.80 -15.24
N MET A 527 -1.82 -10.82 -14.90
CA MET A 527 -1.49 -9.72 -14.00
C MET A 527 -1.67 -10.09 -12.52
N HIS A 528 -2.45 -11.13 -12.22
CA HIS A 528 -2.76 -11.53 -10.85
C HIS A 528 -1.50 -11.73 -9.98
N GLY A 529 -1.47 -11.12 -8.80
CA GLY A 529 -0.35 -11.15 -7.85
C GLY A 529 0.76 -10.13 -8.15
N ARG A 530 0.67 -9.35 -9.23
CA ARG A 530 1.64 -8.29 -9.56
C ARG A 530 1.22 -6.95 -8.96
N TYR A 531 2.17 -6.16 -8.50
CA TYR A 531 1.95 -4.78 -8.09
C TYR A 531 2.05 -3.84 -9.29
N LEU A 532 1.02 -3.03 -9.55
CA LEU A 532 0.95 -2.07 -10.64
C LEU A 532 1.33 -0.68 -10.13
N TYR A 533 2.15 0.04 -10.89
CA TYR A 533 2.49 1.44 -10.63
C TYR A 533 2.89 2.13 -11.95
N ALA A 534 2.88 3.47 -11.96
CA ALA A 534 3.13 4.23 -13.18
C ALA A 534 3.96 5.49 -12.92
N ASP A 535 4.39 6.12 -14.00
CA ASP A 535 4.85 7.51 -14.00
C ASP A 535 3.65 8.40 -14.32
N LEU A 536 3.66 9.63 -13.82
CA LEU A 536 2.61 10.61 -14.08
C LEU A 536 2.43 10.86 -15.58
N PHE A 537 3.51 10.82 -16.37
CA PHE A 537 3.41 10.92 -17.83
C PHE A 537 3.07 9.54 -18.44
N ALA A 538 2.05 9.52 -19.31
CA ALA A 538 1.36 8.34 -19.84
C ALA A 538 2.21 7.26 -20.57
N GLY A 539 3.54 7.38 -20.62
CA GLY A 539 4.44 6.42 -21.27
C GLY A 539 5.03 5.35 -20.34
N GLY A 540 4.90 5.47 -19.02
CA GLY A 540 5.54 4.59 -18.04
C GLY A 540 4.54 3.83 -17.17
N ILE A 541 4.30 2.54 -17.44
CA ILE A 541 3.55 1.66 -16.52
C ILE A 541 4.38 0.41 -16.27
N TRP A 542 4.54 0.02 -15.00
CA TRP A 542 5.31 -1.12 -14.57
C TRP A 542 4.47 -2.09 -13.75
N THR A 543 4.89 -3.35 -13.81
CA THR A 543 4.42 -4.39 -12.90
C THR A 543 5.60 -4.93 -12.12
N GLY A 544 5.45 -5.06 -10.81
CA GLY A 544 6.38 -5.79 -9.96
C GLY A 544 5.82 -7.16 -9.63
N ILE A 545 6.65 -8.19 -9.74
CA ILE A 545 6.34 -9.52 -9.21
C ILE A 545 7.35 -9.92 -8.16
N GLU A 546 6.84 -10.43 -7.05
CA GLU A 546 7.65 -10.98 -5.98
C GLU A 546 8.08 -12.40 -6.35
N THR A 547 9.36 -12.72 -6.25
CA THR A 547 9.85 -14.08 -6.56
C THR A 547 11.04 -14.46 -5.69
N PRO A 548 10.91 -15.53 -4.87
CA PRO A 548 9.68 -16.29 -4.57
C PRO A 548 8.60 -15.42 -3.93
N GLU A 549 7.35 -15.90 -3.92
CA GLU A 549 6.27 -15.24 -3.17
C GLU A 549 6.68 -15.07 -1.70
N ASP A 550 6.28 -13.95 -1.10
CA ASP A 550 6.57 -13.54 0.27
C ASP A 550 8.05 -13.34 0.65
N SER A 551 8.95 -13.28 -0.35
CA SER A 551 10.38 -13.06 -0.14
C SER A 551 10.78 -11.60 0.14
N GLY A 552 9.90 -10.64 -0.15
CA GLY A 552 10.19 -9.22 -0.22
C GLY A 552 11.01 -8.80 -1.45
N ASN A 553 11.36 -9.74 -2.34
CA ASN A 553 12.21 -9.48 -3.50
C ASN A 553 11.37 -9.33 -4.78
N PHE A 554 11.31 -8.11 -5.31
CA PHE A 554 10.48 -7.78 -6.47
C PHE A 554 11.32 -7.61 -7.72
N THR A 555 10.79 -8.08 -8.84
CA THR A 555 11.29 -7.76 -10.18
C THR A 555 10.28 -6.90 -10.91
N SER A 556 10.69 -5.69 -11.25
CA SER A 556 9.88 -4.75 -12.01
C SER A 556 10.04 -4.94 -13.51
N THR A 557 8.94 -4.83 -14.25
CA THR A 557 8.93 -4.83 -15.72
C THR A 557 8.00 -3.75 -16.23
N LYS A 558 8.53 -2.87 -17.10
CA LYS A 558 7.72 -1.92 -17.87
C LYS A 558 6.87 -2.69 -18.88
N ILE A 559 5.56 -2.46 -18.88
CA ILE A 559 4.62 -3.17 -19.76
C ILE A 559 4.01 -2.24 -20.80
N PRO A 560 3.77 -2.70 -22.04
CA PRO A 560 3.04 -1.92 -23.03
C PRO A 560 1.56 -1.83 -22.66
N VAL A 561 0.92 -0.75 -23.10
CA VAL A 561 -0.49 -0.45 -22.81
C VAL A 561 -1.21 -0.21 -24.12
N SER A 562 -2.42 -0.75 -24.26
CA SER A 562 -3.29 -0.48 -25.41
C SER A 562 -4.73 -0.38 -24.98
N CYS A 563 -5.55 0.24 -25.82
CA CYS A 563 -6.98 0.35 -25.58
C CYS A 563 -7.77 -0.58 -26.51
N ALA A 564 -8.81 -1.22 -25.96
CA ALA A 564 -9.69 -2.11 -26.68
C ALA A 564 -10.45 -1.37 -27.80
N LEU A 565 -10.53 -1.98 -28.98
CA LEU A 565 -11.20 -1.37 -30.15
C LEU A 565 -12.72 -1.15 -29.92
N ASP A 566 -13.32 -2.02 -29.11
CA ASP A 566 -14.71 -2.00 -28.67
C ASP A 566 -14.91 -1.24 -27.35
N SER A 567 -13.96 -0.40 -26.95
CA SER A 567 -14.08 0.46 -25.77
C SER A 567 -15.36 1.33 -25.84
N PRO A 568 -16.14 1.45 -24.74
CA PRO A 568 -17.36 2.25 -24.70
C PRO A 568 -17.17 3.69 -25.17
N ILE A 569 -16.03 4.28 -24.78
CA ILE A 569 -15.56 5.58 -25.29
C ILE A 569 -14.30 5.32 -26.12
N GLN A 570 -14.27 5.87 -27.34
CA GLN A 570 -13.12 5.72 -28.22
C GLN A 570 -11.87 6.36 -27.59
N CYS A 571 -10.81 5.57 -27.50
CA CYS A 571 -9.51 6.02 -27.02
C CYS A 571 -8.79 6.82 -28.11
N SER A 572 -8.32 8.01 -27.76
CA SER A 572 -7.35 8.74 -28.57
C SER A 572 -5.97 8.10 -28.44
N ALA A 573 -5.19 8.13 -29.51
CA ALA A 573 -3.78 7.77 -29.48
C ALA A 573 -2.90 9.03 -29.35
N GLU A 574 -1.73 8.88 -28.75
CA GLU A 574 -0.71 9.93 -28.75
C GLU A 574 -0.24 10.24 -30.18
N ALA A 575 0.11 11.51 -30.44
CA ALA A 575 0.49 11.94 -31.78
C ALA A 575 1.72 11.16 -32.29
N GLY A 576 1.54 10.41 -33.38
CA GLY A 576 2.62 9.60 -33.98
C GLY A 576 2.91 8.28 -33.27
N SER A 577 2.06 7.86 -32.33
CA SER A 577 2.21 6.62 -31.54
C SER A 577 0.92 5.79 -31.54
N SER A 578 1.01 4.51 -31.20
CA SER A 578 -0.14 3.64 -30.93
C SER A 578 -0.52 3.59 -29.44
N LEU A 579 0.20 4.34 -28.60
CA LEU A 579 -0.09 4.43 -27.16
C LEU A 579 -1.39 5.21 -26.93
N PRO A 580 -2.24 4.76 -25.99
CA PRO A 580 -3.41 5.52 -25.61
C PRO A 580 -2.99 6.85 -24.98
N ALA A 581 -3.58 7.96 -25.43
CA ALA A 581 -3.35 9.29 -24.87
C ALA A 581 -4.08 9.42 -23.52
N LEU A 582 -3.49 8.85 -22.47
CA LEU A 582 -4.01 8.92 -21.10
C LEU A 582 -3.81 10.31 -20.47
N GLY A 583 -2.90 11.13 -21.02
CA GLY A 583 -2.55 12.42 -20.43
C GLY A 583 -1.70 12.23 -19.18
N PHE A 584 -2.16 12.75 -18.05
CA PHE A 584 -1.50 12.57 -16.75
C PHE A 584 -2.20 11.45 -15.97
N ILE A 585 -1.46 10.43 -15.55
CA ILE A 585 -1.98 9.38 -14.66
C ILE A 585 -1.88 9.91 -13.24
N PHE A 586 -2.99 10.30 -12.61
CA PHE A 586 -2.94 10.88 -11.26
C PHE A 586 -2.90 9.81 -10.16
N SER A 587 -3.66 8.74 -10.34
CA SER A 587 -3.82 7.68 -9.33
C SER A 587 -4.46 6.45 -9.96
N PHE A 588 -4.62 5.41 -9.16
CA PHE A 588 -5.40 4.22 -9.47
C PHE A 588 -6.63 4.13 -8.55
N GLY A 589 -7.57 3.28 -8.94
CA GLY A 589 -8.73 2.89 -8.15
C GLY A 589 -8.95 1.39 -8.18
N GLN A 590 -9.64 0.87 -7.18
CA GLN A 590 -10.07 -0.53 -7.13
C GLN A 590 -11.54 -0.62 -6.74
N ASP A 591 -12.33 -1.42 -7.47
CA ASP A 591 -13.73 -1.69 -7.12
C ASP A 591 -13.89 -2.95 -6.24
N ASN A 592 -15.13 -3.31 -5.90
CA ASN A 592 -15.41 -4.49 -5.08
C ASN A 592 -15.13 -5.83 -5.79
N ARG A 593 -15.04 -5.84 -7.13
CA ARG A 593 -14.61 -7.00 -7.93
C ARG A 593 -13.08 -7.08 -8.05
N LYS A 594 -12.37 -6.15 -7.42
CA LYS A 594 -10.90 -6.01 -7.48
C LYS A 594 -10.39 -5.57 -8.84
N ASP A 595 -11.28 -5.12 -9.73
CA ASP A 595 -10.89 -4.52 -11.00
C ASP A 595 -10.13 -3.23 -10.73
N ILE A 596 -9.05 -3.02 -11.50
CA ILE A 596 -8.20 -1.85 -11.37
C ILE A 596 -8.60 -0.80 -12.41
N PHE A 597 -8.59 0.45 -11.97
CA PHE A 597 -8.90 1.62 -12.77
C PHE A 597 -7.72 2.58 -12.75
N ILE A 598 -7.44 3.19 -13.90
CA ILE A 598 -6.48 4.29 -14.04
C ILE A 598 -7.28 5.59 -14.05
N LEU A 599 -6.98 6.46 -13.09
CA LEU A 599 -7.57 7.79 -12.96
C LEU A 599 -6.65 8.78 -13.65
N ALA A 600 -7.01 9.18 -14.87
CA ALA A 600 -6.16 10.00 -15.71
C ALA A 600 -6.83 11.32 -16.10
N SER A 601 -6.02 12.32 -16.48
CA SER A 601 -6.54 13.64 -16.89
C SER A 601 -7.41 13.57 -18.14
N SER A 602 -7.22 12.56 -19.00
CA SER A 602 -8.04 12.36 -20.19
C SER A 602 -9.29 11.49 -19.94
N GLY A 603 -9.42 10.84 -18.78
CA GLY A 603 -10.60 10.07 -18.41
C GLY A 603 -10.36 8.94 -17.40
N LEU A 604 -11.40 8.13 -17.22
CA LEU A 604 -11.41 6.93 -16.38
C LEU A 604 -11.29 5.68 -17.24
N TYR A 605 -10.25 4.89 -16.98
CA TYR A 605 -9.92 3.68 -17.73
C TYR A 605 -9.99 2.46 -16.83
N ARG A 606 -10.64 1.39 -17.27
CA ARG A 606 -10.66 0.09 -16.58
C ARG A 606 -9.65 -0.85 -17.24
N VAL A 607 -8.90 -1.61 -16.45
CA VAL A 607 -8.11 -2.74 -16.95
C VAL A 607 -9.05 -3.88 -17.33
N VAL A 608 -8.94 -4.36 -18.57
CA VAL A 608 -9.81 -5.39 -19.14
C VAL A 608 -9.00 -6.57 -19.67
N ARG A 609 -9.71 -7.62 -20.10
CA ARG A 609 -9.10 -8.84 -20.64
C ARG A 609 -8.03 -8.54 -21.71
N PRO A 610 -6.85 -9.19 -21.64
CA PRO A 610 -5.74 -8.90 -22.54
C PRO A 610 -6.07 -9.20 -24.01
N SER A 611 -6.85 -10.24 -24.28
CA SER A 611 -7.28 -10.60 -25.64
C SER A 611 -8.01 -9.48 -26.39
N ARG A 612 -8.69 -8.54 -25.69
CA ARG A 612 -9.37 -7.40 -26.33
C ARG A 612 -8.41 -6.41 -27.01
N CYS A 613 -7.14 -6.44 -26.64
CA CYS A 613 -6.07 -5.65 -27.25
C CYS A 613 -5.06 -6.51 -28.02
N ASN A 614 -5.39 -7.77 -28.33
CA ASN A 614 -4.47 -8.76 -28.92
C ASN A 614 -3.23 -9.06 -28.07
N TYR A 615 -3.29 -8.84 -26.75
CA TYR A 615 -2.28 -9.34 -25.82
C TYR A 615 -2.54 -10.81 -25.51
N THR A 616 -1.48 -11.57 -25.25
CA THR A 616 -1.55 -13.01 -24.97
C THR A 616 -1.43 -13.26 -23.48
N CYS A 617 -2.41 -13.94 -22.90
CA CYS A 617 -2.31 -14.48 -21.56
C CYS A 617 -2.60 -15.99 -21.58
N SER A 618 -1.63 -16.81 -21.18
CA SER A 618 -1.77 -18.28 -21.17
C SER A 618 -2.83 -18.78 -20.19
N LYS A 619 -3.17 -17.97 -19.19
CA LYS A 619 -4.18 -18.24 -18.16
C LYS A 619 -5.57 -17.71 -18.53
N GLU A 620 -5.70 -16.99 -19.64
CA GLU A 620 -6.99 -16.44 -20.06
C GLU A 620 -7.86 -17.53 -20.69
N ASN A 621 -9.00 -17.82 -20.06
CA ASN A 621 -9.98 -18.74 -20.61
C ASN A 621 -10.86 -18.01 -21.64
N VAL A 622 -10.43 -18.03 -22.90
CA VAL A 622 -11.22 -17.50 -24.02
C VAL A 622 -12.32 -18.50 -24.40
N THR A 623 -13.34 -18.66 -23.56
CA THR A 623 -14.60 -19.24 -24.04
C THR A 623 -15.27 -18.22 -24.95
N SER A 624 -15.30 -18.54 -26.24
CA SER A 624 -15.84 -17.69 -27.30
C SER A 624 -17.25 -17.21 -26.98
N SER A 625 -17.40 -15.94 -26.57
CA SER A 625 -18.68 -15.25 -26.67
C SER A 625 -18.96 -15.04 -28.16
N SER A 626 -19.83 -15.87 -28.72
CA SER A 626 -20.29 -15.79 -30.10
C SER A 626 -20.89 -14.41 -30.37
N HIS A 627 -20.16 -13.55 -31.06
CA HIS A 627 -20.78 -12.40 -31.74
C HIS A 627 -21.53 -12.93 -32.98
N PRO A 628 -22.82 -12.58 -33.16
CA PRO A 628 -23.50 -12.80 -34.42
C PRO A 628 -22.77 -12.04 -35.53
N LYS A 629 -22.39 -12.75 -36.60
CA LYS A 629 -21.83 -12.12 -37.81
C LYS A 629 -22.80 -11.03 -38.29
N SER A 630 -22.34 -9.79 -38.34
CA SER A 630 -23.06 -8.69 -38.96
C SER A 630 -23.22 -8.95 -40.45
N VAL A 631 -24.48 -8.90 -40.92
CA VAL A 631 -24.84 -8.89 -42.33
C VAL A 631 -24.50 -7.51 -42.90
N PRO A 632 -23.81 -7.39 -44.05
CA PRO A 632 -23.49 -6.10 -44.62
C PRO A 632 -24.74 -5.47 -45.24
N SER A 633 -25.08 -4.25 -44.82
CA SER A 633 -26.10 -3.41 -45.46
C SER A 633 -25.44 -2.35 -46.36
N PRO A 634 -26.13 -1.87 -47.41
CA PRO A 634 -25.49 -1.24 -48.56
C PRO A 634 -25.15 0.24 -48.32
N ALA A 635 -24.09 0.70 -48.99
CA ALA A 635 -23.56 2.06 -48.92
C ALA A 635 -24.58 3.13 -49.34
N PRO A 636 -24.65 4.29 -48.65
CA PRO A 636 -25.45 5.42 -49.10
C PRO A 636 -24.67 6.32 -50.08
N SER A 637 -25.40 6.77 -51.09
CA SER A 637 -25.02 7.67 -52.17
C SER A 637 -24.58 9.06 -51.68
N ALA A 638 -23.55 9.58 -52.33
CA ALA A 638 -23.05 10.94 -52.16
C ALA A 638 -24.10 12.00 -52.51
N SER A 639 -24.30 12.97 -51.63
CA SER A 639 -24.81 14.29 -52.00
C SER A 639 -23.84 15.36 -51.50
N ARG A 640 -23.41 16.21 -52.44
CA ARG A 640 -22.59 17.39 -52.21
C ARG A 640 -23.50 18.53 -51.78
N THR A 641 -23.17 19.19 -50.68
CA THR A 641 -23.56 20.58 -50.42
C THR A 641 -22.36 21.36 -49.91
N ARG A 642 -21.96 22.36 -50.70
CA ARG A 642 -21.02 23.44 -50.36
C ARG A 642 -21.72 24.48 -49.49
N ARG A 643 -20.98 25.04 -48.53
CA ARG A 643 -20.96 26.44 -48.01
C ARG A 643 -20.64 26.40 -46.51
N GLU A 644 -19.90 27.32 -45.91
CA GLU A 644 -19.05 28.44 -46.32
C GLU A 644 -18.20 28.76 -45.08
N LEU A 645 -16.93 29.11 -45.26
CA LEU A 645 -16.09 29.67 -44.20
C LEU A 645 -16.53 31.11 -43.92
N ASN A 646 -16.66 31.48 -42.64
CA ASN A 646 -16.03 32.69 -42.10
C ASN A 646 -16.24 32.84 -40.58
N ASN A 647 -15.23 33.48 -39.97
CA ASN A 647 -15.21 34.28 -38.74
C ASN A 647 -14.61 33.67 -37.45
N PRO A 648 -14.00 34.51 -36.58
CA PRO A 648 -12.55 34.48 -36.32
C PRO A 648 -12.23 34.49 -34.82
N PHE A 649 -11.54 33.47 -34.30
CA PHE A 649 -10.97 33.52 -32.95
C PHE A 649 -9.60 32.85 -32.97
N VAL A 650 -8.64 33.57 -33.55
CA VAL A 650 -7.20 33.25 -33.45
C VAL A 650 -6.54 34.48 -32.86
N LEU A 651 -6.79 34.73 -31.57
CA LEU A 651 -5.97 35.62 -30.75
C LEU A 651 -6.20 35.45 -29.24
N GLU A 652 -6.27 34.21 -28.75
CA GLU A 652 -6.12 33.91 -27.30
C GLU A 652 -5.24 32.68 -27.01
N LEU A 653 -4.65 32.05 -28.02
CA LEU A 653 -3.86 30.82 -27.87
C LEU A 653 -2.33 31.04 -27.79
N LEU A 654 -1.88 32.27 -27.57
CA LEU A 654 -0.45 32.62 -27.58
C LEU A 654 0.05 33.31 -26.31
N ILE A 655 -0.74 33.30 -25.23
CA ILE A 655 -0.30 33.75 -23.89
C ILE A 655 -0.25 32.59 -22.87
N PHE A 656 -0.71 31.38 -23.24
CA PHE A 656 -0.79 30.21 -22.34
C PHE A 656 0.47 29.31 -22.28
N LEU A 657 1.56 29.67 -22.97
CA LEU A 657 2.74 28.79 -23.16
C LEU A 657 4.06 29.34 -22.58
N SER A 658 4.02 30.21 -21.57
CA SER A 658 5.25 30.75 -20.96
C SER A 658 5.36 30.67 -19.43
N THR A 659 4.52 29.86 -18.77
CA THR A 659 4.59 29.63 -17.31
C THR A 659 4.51 28.15 -16.90
N PHE A 660 4.76 27.21 -17.83
CA PHE A 660 4.60 25.77 -17.59
C PHE A 660 5.90 24.96 -17.49
N PHE A 661 7.04 25.61 -17.30
CA PHE A 661 8.31 24.95 -17.01
C PHE A 661 8.96 25.62 -15.81
N GLY A 662 8.85 24.97 -14.65
CA GLY A 662 9.64 25.35 -13.48
C GLY A 662 9.02 25.08 -12.12
N PHE A 663 8.26 23.99 -11.91
CA PHE A 663 7.78 23.62 -10.55
C PHE A 663 7.63 22.09 -10.33
N PHE A 664 8.30 21.26 -11.14
CA PHE A 664 8.48 19.83 -10.88
C PHE A 664 9.98 19.46 -10.95
N LEU A 665 10.81 20.25 -10.24
CA LEU A 665 12.23 20.03 -9.92
C LEU A 665 12.47 20.40 -8.45
#